data_AF-A0A560H003-F1
#
_entry.id   AF-A0A560H003-F1
#
_cell.length_a   1.000
_cell.length_b   1.000
_cell.length_c   1.000
_cell.angle_alpha   90.00
_cell.angle_beta   90.00
_cell.angle_gamma   90.00
#
_symmetry.space_group_name_H-M   'P 1'
#
loop_
_entity.id
_entity.type
_entity.pdbx_description
1 polymer ?
#
loop_
_entity_poly.entity_id
_entity_poly.type
_entity_poly.pdbx_seq_one_letter_code
_entity_poly.pdbx_strand_id
1 'polypeptide(L)'
;MKKRVPPRSSPSRAASGTWKVQAVLLALAMGAAAGAQAAPVIEKLVIIQNGETVGTVTGVTDGASVSVDYYVDDNGRGPKHKETLTIGAGGIPTRWTVAGTSLMGGGVNESFTWEGGQASWISQADKGTVPAAKAPLYVVNDDSPWALGVYARALLKAPGNSLPLLPAGSMRLVKVKATTLGQGKDAVPLTLYRIEGVNLAPDYVLLDKAGRLFATFGGHELTIRQGHEKESHAIQALGTEAERTLARDRQKMLAHRYSQPVRIRNVHVFDPRTGTLGGLSTVIVLRDRITAVLPAEQDGSPVDDQVIVDGQGGTLLPGLHDMHSHTTLNSGLFYLAAGVTETRDMGNDNAFLQDLMPRIEAGELAGPRITPNGFLEGRSPYSARYGIIPETVADAVKAVDWYADRGYFQIKIYNSMTPDWVRPIADEAHKRGMTVTGHVPAFDTPDRCIRDGYSEITHINQLMLGWLLKPEEDTRTPLRLTAMARAADLDLNSAPVQATVNLMEEGHIAHDPTAVILERLMLSRAGATPPGDVDYLDNMPIGYQRYRKRTFVPLKSPADDQAYVKAFAKVLATLKLLHDKGIRLLPGTDDVTGFTVHREMELYTLAGISPAEVLRLSTLSPEEYMGHGDLGTVERGKLADLVLIAGDPTRDIRAVKKPRLVMKGGAIYYPSEIYQSLSIKPFADAPPVTAPKADAGPGDSLGAPGLFGGGHDDDMGD
;
A
#
# COMPACT_ATOMS: atom_id res chain seq x y z
N MET A 1 -11.14 68.06 -89.33
CA MET A 1 -12.20 68.15 -88.29
C MET A 1 -11.77 69.25 -87.29
N LYS A 2 -12.22 70.51 -87.31
CA LYS A 2 -13.58 71.09 -87.11
C LYS A 2 -14.26 70.51 -85.86
N LYS A 3 -14.19 71.15 -84.68
CA LYS A 3 -14.91 72.35 -84.16
C LYS A 3 -16.25 71.99 -83.45
N ARG A 4 -16.36 72.19 -82.12
CA ARG A 4 -17.33 73.11 -81.46
C ARG A 4 -17.38 73.04 -79.91
N VAL A 5 -17.64 74.23 -79.33
CA VAL A 5 -17.74 74.72 -77.92
C VAL A 5 -18.47 76.10 -78.03
N PRO A 6 -19.16 76.73 -77.04
CA PRO A 6 -19.46 76.46 -75.61
C PRO A 6 -21.02 76.35 -75.40
N PRO A 7 -21.76 76.91 -74.40
CA PRO A 7 -21.47 77.44 -73.03
C PRO A 7 -22.52 77.17 -71.88
N ARG A 8 -22.15 77.63 -70.66
CA ARG A 8 -22.96 78.37 -69.64
C ARG A 8 -23.77 77.67 -68.51
N SER A 9 -23.66 78.34 -67.34
CA SER A 9 -24.58 78.50 -66.18
C SER A 9 -24.88 77.35 -65.20
N SER A 10 -24.58 77.67 -63.93
CA SER A 10 -25.03 77.10 -62.64
C SER A 10 -26.48 77.53 -62.29
N PRO A 11 -27.08 77.21 -61.11
CA PRO A 11 -26.61 76.43 -59.95
C PRO A 11 -27.62 75.39 -59.37
N SER A 12 -27.18 74.54 -58.42
CA SER A 12 -27.75 74.40 -57.05
C SER A 12 -27.43 73.07 -56.34
N ARG A 13 -27.71 73.06 -55.03
CA ARG A 13 -27.42 72.09 -53.95
C ARG A 13 -27.93 70.64 -54.24
N ALA A 14 -27.49 69.56 -53.57
CA ALA A 14 -26.99 69.47 -52.20
C ALA A 14 -26.18 68.18 -51.86
N ALA A 15 -25.41 68.29 -50.76
CA ALA A 15 -25.18 67.30 -49.68
C ALA A 15 -24.29 66.05 -49.86
N SER A 16 -23.43 65.87 -48.84
CA SER A 16 -22.63 64.69 -48.43
C SER A 16 -21.55 64.17 -49.40
N GLY A 17 -20.27 64.04 -49.01
CA GLY A 17 -19.61 64.50 -47.77
C GLY A 17 -18.49 63.57 -47.32
N THR A 18 -17.25 63.79 -47.79
CA THR A 18 -16.11 62.92 -47.45
C THR A 18 -14.74 63.58 -47.71
N TRP A 19 -13.91 63.72 -46.65
CA TRP A 19 -12.42 63.79 -46.68
C TRP A 19 -11.82 65.04 -47.43
N LYS A 20 -10.64 65.60 -47.17
CA LYS A 20 -9.48 65.36 -46.27
C LYS A 20 -8.87 66.73 -45.93
N VAL A 21 -8.22 66.87 -44.77
CA VAL A 21 -7.09 67.82 -44.60
C VAL A 21 -5.85 66.99 -44.28
N GLN A 22 -4.72 67.32 -44.91
CA GLN A 22 -3.44 66.60 -44.80
C GLN A 22 -2.51 67.22 -43.75
N ALA A 23 -1.49 66.44 -43.38
CA ALA A 23 -0.36 66.76 -42.50
C ALA A 23 -0.76 66.92 -41.02
N VAL A 24 -0.17 66.16 -40.10
CA VAL A 24 1.25 66.31 -39.67
C VAL A 24 1.73 65.03 -38.94
N LEU A 25 3.06 64.88 -38.82
CA LEU A 25 3.83 63.93 -37.97
C LEU A 25 3.89 62.44 -38.36
N LEU A 26 4.94 62.15 -39.12
CA LEU A 26 5.62 60.86 -39.23
C LEU A 26 6.41 60.55 -37.93
N ALA A 27 5.76 60.15 -36.83
CA ALA A 27 6.44 59.71 -35.59
C ALA A 27 5.52 58.93 -34.63
N LEU A 28 5.23 57.65 -34.92
CA LEU A 28 4.78 56.61 -33.96
C LEU A 28 4.50 55.29 -34.71
N ALA A 29 5.57 54.56 -35.07
CA ALA A 29 5.48 53.24 -35.72
C ALA A 29 6.46 52.22 -35.11
N MET A 30 6.88 52.43 -33.86
CA MET A 30 7.60 51.46 -33.03
C MET A 30 7.02 51.52 -31.63
N GLY A 31 6.03 50.67 -31.35
CA GLY A 31 5.37 50.59 -30.06
C GLY A 31 4.24 49.57 -30.08
N ALA A 32 4.20 48.70 -29.07
CA ALA A 32 3.15 47.70 -28.85
C ALA A 32 2.97 46.61 -29.94
N ALA A 33 4.05 45.93 -30.30
CA ALA A 33 3.97 44.46 -30.39
C ALA A 33 3.92 43.89 -28.95
N ALA A 34 2.89 44.25 -28.19
CA ALA A 34 2.61 43.66 -26.90
C ALA A 34 2.09 42.24 -27.18
N GLY A 35 2.96 41.24 -27.03
CA GLY A 35 2.57 39.85 -27.17
C GLY A 35 1.41 39.57 -26.22
N ALA A 36 0.28 39.13 -26.77
CA ALA A 36 -0.88 38.76 -25.96
C ALA A 36 -0.48 37.59 -25.06
N GLN A 37 -0.22 37.88 -23.78
CA GLN A 37 0.08 36.87 -22.78
C GLN A 37 -1.15 35.96 -22.68
N ALA A 38 -0.95 34.66 -22.89
CA ALA A 38 -2.04 33.69 -22.87
C ALA A 38 -2.74 33.74 -21.51
N ALA A 39 -4.08 33.72 -21.51
CA ALA A 39 -4.85 33.74 -20.28
C ALA A 39 -4.47 32.54 -19.39
N PRO A 40 -4.40 32.71 -18.05
CA PRO A 40 -4.06 31.63 -17.13
C PRO A 40 -4.97 30.41 -17.32
N VAL A 41 -4.36 29.22 -17.38
CA VAL A 41 -5.08 27.95 -17.49
C VAL A 41 -5.44 27.47 -16.10
N ILE A 42 -6.72 27.29 -15.83
CA ILE A 42 -7.24 26.81 -14.55
C ILE A 42 -7.67 25.34 -14.72
N GLU A 43 -7.08 24.46 -13.93
CA GLU A 43 -7.42 23.04 -13.84
C GLU A 43 -8.05 22.77 -12.47
N LYS A 44 -9.32 22.35 -12.44
CA LYS A 44 -10.02 21.99 -11.21
C LYS A 44 -10.29 20.50 -11.17
N LEU A 45 -9.94 19.87 -10.05
CA LEU A 45 -10.24 18.49 -9.74
C LEU A 45 -10.96 18.42 -8.39
N VAL A 46 -11.78 17.39 -8.22
CA VAL A 46 -12.44 17.02 -6.98
C VAL A 46 -11.97 15.63 -6.56
N ILE A 47 -11.98 15.38 -5.25
CA ILE A 47 -11.54 14.12 -4.66
C ILE A 47 -12.77 13.41 -4.13
N ILE A 48 -12.99 12.21 -4.66
CA ILE A 48 -14.11 11.34 -4.36
C ILE A 48 -13.58 10.16 -3.57
N GLN A 49 -14.12 9.95 -2.37
CA GLN A 49 -13.80 8.83 -1.51
C GLN A 49 -15.11 8.20 -1.06
N ASN A 50 -15.27 6.88 -1.20
CA ASN A 50 -16.51 6.17 -0.89
C ASN A 50 -17.78 6.74 -1.56
N GLY A 51 -17.64 7.37 -2.73
CA GLY A 51 -18.73 8.01 -3.49
C GLY A 51 -19.06 9.44 -3.07
N GLU A 52 -18.43 9.98 -2.03
CA GLU A 52 -18.64 11.34 -1.52
C GLU A 52 -17.48 12.26 -1.93
N THR A 53 -17.76 13.53 -2.24
CA THR A 53 -16.70 14.51 -2.53
C THR A 53 -16.13 15.06 -1.23
N VAL A 54 -14.91 14.65 -0.89
CA VAL A 54 -14.21 15.00 0.36
C VAL A 54 -13.11 16.06 0.17
N GLY A 55 -12.78 16.42 -1.07
CA GLY A 55 -11.69 17.36 -1.32
C GLY A 55 -11.67 17.97 -2.71
N THR A 56 -10.73 18.90 -2.91
CA THR A 56 -10.51 19.61 -4.17
C THR A 56 -9.02 19.86 -4.42
N VAL A 57 -8.64 19.94 -5.69
CA VAL A 57 -7.32 20.36 -6.15
C VAL A 57 -7.52 21.39 -7.26
N THR A 58 -7.02 22.62 -7.08
CA THR A 58 -7.09 23.67 -8.09
C THR A 58 -5.68 24.10 -8.49
N GLY A 59 -5.27 23.76 -9.72
CA GLY A 59 -4.04 24.26 -10.34
C GLY A 59 -4.33 25.48 -11.22
N VAL A 60 -3.50 26.53 -11.11
CA VAL A 60 -3.55 27.71 -11.98
C VAL A 60 -2.17 27.90 -12.61
N THR A 61 -2.09 27.81 -13.94
CA THR A 61 -0.85 27.99 -14.71
C THR A 61 -0.87 29.33 -15.44
N ASP A 62 0.10 30.20 -15.17
CA ASP A 62 0.36 31.46 -15.89
C ASP A 62 1.80 31.50 -16.39
N GLY A 63 1.96 31.36 -17.71
CA GLY A 63 3.26 31.22 -18.36
C GLY A 63 4.04 30.01 -17.82
N ALA A 64 5.14 30.28 -17.12
CA ALA A 64 5.96 29.26 -16.45
C ALA A 64 5.60 29.06 -14.96
N SER A 65 4.76 29.93 -14.38
CA SER A 65 4.36 29.87 -12.98
C SER A 65 3.15 28.95 -12.80
N VAL A 66 3.12 28.17 -11.72
CA VAL A 66 1.94 27.43 -11.30
C VAL A 66 1.69 27.64 -9.81
N SER A 67 0.45 27.87 -9.42
CA SER A 67 -0.01 27.69 -8.03
C SER A 67 -1.01 26.54 -7.94
N VAL A 68 -0.92 25.75 -6.86
CA VAL A 68 -1.89 24.69 -6.56
C VAL A 68 -2.49 24.94 -5.18
N ASP A 69 -3.80 24.83 -5.06
CA ASP A 69 -4.53 24.79 -3.78
C ASP A 69 -5.10 23.37 -3.61
N TYR A 70 -4.71 22.68 -2.53
CA TYR A 70 -5.10 21.30 -2.23
C TYR A 70 -5.74 21.22 -0.84
N TYR A 71 -6.99 20.73 -0.81
CA TYR A 71 -7.79 20.60 0.39
C TYR A 71 -8.52 19.26 0.42
N VAL A 72 -8.40 18.52 1.53
CA VAL A 72 -9.22 17.35 1.85
C VAL A 72 -9.78 17.51 3.27
N ASP A 73 -11.05 17.17 3.46
CA ASP A 73 -11.68 16.97 4.75
C ASP A 73 -12.56 15.71 4.72
N ASP A 74 -11.95 14.57 5.07
CA ASP A 74 -12.62 13.31 5.33
C ASP A 74 -12.67 13.10 6.85
N ASN A 75 -13.86 13.23 7.44
CA ASN A 75 -14.11 13.05 8.87
C ASN A 75 -13.15 13.84 9.80
N GLY A 76 -12.85 15.09 9.43
CA GLY A 76 -11.97 15.99 10.18
C GLY A 76 -10.47 15.76 9.92
N ARG A 77 -10.11 14.94 8.92
CA ARG A 77 -8.73 14.59 8.54
C ARG A 77 -8.49 14.94 7.08
N GLY A 78 -7.22 14.97 6.66
CA GLY A 78 -6.86 15.23 5.26
C GLY A 78 -5.86 16.38 5.11
N PRO A 79 -4.96 16.29 4.10
CA PRO A 79 -3.99 17.34 3.79
C PRO A 79 -4.68 18.65 3.36
N LYS A 80 -4.08 19.77 3.75
CA LYS A 80 -4.56 21.13 3.50
C LYS A 80 -3.35 22.01 3.25
N HIS A 81 -2.91 22.10 2.00
CA HIS A 81 -1.66 22.79 1.66
C HIS A 81 -1.71 23.47 0.29
N LYS A 82 -0.77 24.40 0.09
CA LYS A 82 -0.60 25.14 -1.15
C LYS A 82 0.76 24.87 -1.74
N GLU A 83 0.81 24.76 -3.06
CA GLU A 83 2.04 24.59 -3.81
C GLU A 83 2.31 25.80 -4.71
N THR A 84 3.59 26.07 -4.98
CA THR A 84 4.02 27.00 -6.04
C THR A 84 5.17 26.38 -6.81
N LEU A 85 5.07 26.38 -8.14
CA LEU A 85 6.08 25.82 -9.03
C LEU A 85 6.55 26.85 -10.07
N THR A 86 7.76 26.65 -10.57
CA THR A 86 8.23 27.26 -11.81
C THR A 86 8.64 26.14 -12.77
N ILE A 87 7.93 26.05 -13.90
CA ILE A 87 8.12 25.01 -14.92
C ILE A 87 9.21 25.45 -15.90
N GLY A 88 10.30 24.68 -15.98
CA GLY A 88 11.41 24.91 -16.89
C GLY A 88 11.33 24.13 -18.21
N ALA A 89 12.49 24.02 -18.86
CA ALA A 89 12.64 23.28 -20.10
C ALA A 89 12.19 21.80 -19.94
N GLY A 90 11.61 21.24 -21.00
CA GLY A 90 11.05 19.88 -20.96
C GLY A 90 9.79 19.73 -20.09
N GLY A 91 9.31 20.78 -19.41
CA GLY A 91 8.24 20.67 -18.43
C GLY A 91 8.70 20.19 -17.05
N ILE A 92 10.01 20.16 -16.80
CA ILE A 92 10.60 19.81 -15.50
C ILE A 92 10.58 21.07 -14.61
N PRO A 93 10.06 21.01 -13.37
CA PRO A 93 10.13 22.13 -12.44
C PRO A 93 11.58 22.53 -12.12
N THR A 94 11.87 23.83 -12.12
CA THR A 94 13.13 24.39 -11.59
C THR A 94 12.96 24.97 -10.19
N ARG A 95 11.71 25.13 -9.73
CA ARG A 95 11.36 25.47 -8.36
C ARG A 95 10.05 24.78 -7.99
N TRP A 96 9.96 24.29 -6.76
CA TRP A 96 8.72 23.80 -6.13
C TRP A 96 8.74 24.19 -4.66
N THR A 97 7.64 24.70 -4.12
CA THR A 97 7.47 24.93 -2.67
C THR A 97 6.10 24.42 -2.25
N VAL A 98 6.01 23.77 -1.08
CA VAL A 98 4.76 23.28 -0.49
C VAL A 98 4.64 23.79 0.94
N ALA A 99 3.49 24.34 1.33
CA ALA A 99 3.24 24.83 2.68
C ALA A 99 1.79 24.58 3.15
N GLY A 100 1.61 24.03 4.35
CA GLY A 100 0.28 23.76 4.93
C GLY A 100 0.30 22.66 5.98
N THR A 101 -0.62 21.70 5.89
CA THR A 101 -0.67 20.51 6.76
C THR A 101 -0.80 19.20 5.98
N SER A 102 -0.24 18.13 6.53
CA SER A 102 -0.38 16.73 6.07
C SER A 102 -1.70 16.10 6.52
N LEU A 103 -1.93 14.83 6.13
CA LEU A 103 -3.13 14.03 6.45
C LEU A 103 -3.57 14.11 7.93
N MET A 104 -2.61 14.04 8.86
CA MET A 104 -2.85 14.05 10.32
C MET A 104 -2.67 15.44 10.97
N GLY A 105 -2.66 16.51 10.17
CA GLY A 105 -2.54 17.89 10.65
C GLY A 105 -1.12 18.37 10.97
N GLY A 106 -0.09 17.54 10.73
CA GLY A 106 1.32 17.94 10.92
C GLY A 106 1.75 19.01 9.90
N GLY A 107 2.45 20.06 10.35
CA GLY A 107 2.80 21.22 9.50
C GLY A 107 3.82 20.89 8.40
N VAL A 108 3.41 21.04 7.14
CA VAL A 108 4.23 20.81 5.94
C VAL A 108 4.95 22.10 5.55
N ASN A 109 6.25 22.00 5.32
CA ASN A 109 7.07 23.03 4.69
C ASN A 109 8.17 22.32 3.88
N GLU A 110 8.10 22.44 2.55
CA GLU A 110 9.03 21.81 1.63
C GLU A 110 9.43 22.81 0.53
N SER A 111 10.69 22.74 0.09
CA SER A 111 11.21 23.55 -1.01
C SER A 111 12.25 22.78 -1.81
N PHE A 112 12.20 22.96 -3.14
CA PHE A 112 13.18 22.51 -4.11
C PHE A 112 13.53 23.66 -5.05
N THR A 113 14.81 23.79 -5.39
CA THR A 113 15.32 24.71 -6.40
C THR A 113 16.38 24.03 -7.27
N TRP A 114 16.39 24.39 -8.55
CA TRP A 114 17.52 24.17 -9.46
C TRP A 114 17.93 25.50 -10.08
N GLU A 115 19.16 25.92 -9.79
CA GLU A 115 19.73 27.19 -10.25
C GLU A 115 21.24 27.02 -10.47
N GLY A 116 21.79 27.66 -11.51
CA GLY A 116 23.24 27.67 -11.77
C GLY A 116 23.88 26.29 -11.99
N GLY A 117 23.11 25.26 -12.36
CA GLY A 117 23.61 23.87 -12.47
C GLY A 117 23.71 23.12 -11.14
N GLN A 118 23.05 23.61 -10.09
CA GLN A 118 22.96 22.99 -8.77
C GLN A 118 21.49 22.80 -8.38
N ALA A 119 21.14 21.62 -7.87
CA ALA A 119 19.84 21.31 -7.30
C ALA A 119 19.94 21.26 -5.77
N SER A 120 18.97 21.85 -5.08
CA SER A 120 18.89 21.86 -3.60
C SER A 120 17.46 21.64 -3.14
N TRP A 121 17.28 20.94 -2.02
CA TRP A 121 15.97 20.73 -1.41
C TRP A 121 16.01 20.65 0.12
N ILE A 122 14.88 20.96 0.73
CA ILE A 122 14.59 20.80 2.17
C ILE A 122 13.13 20.37 2.29
N SER A 123 12.87 19.29 3.01
CA SER A 123 11.53 18.76 3.33
C SER A 123 11.43 18.35 4.81
N GLN A 124 10.30 17.81 5.24
CA GLN A 124 10.20 17.12 6.54
C GLN A 124 11.10 15.88 6.62
N ALA A 125 11.26 15.16 5.51
CA ALA A 125 11.89 13.84 5.45
C ALA A 125 13.41 13.90 5.30
N ASP A 126 13.91 14.96 4.65
CA ASP A 126 15.29 15.06 4.19
C ASP A 126 15.68 16.46 3.70
N LYS A 127 16.97 16.68 3.46
CA LYS A 127 17.52 17.86 2.80
C LYS A 127 18.78 17.47 2.04
N GLY A 128 19.11 18.20 0.98
CA GLY A 128 20.33 17.94 0.22
C GLY A 128 20.63 18.99 -0.83
N THR A 129 21.85 18.92 -1.37
CA THR A 129 22.33 19.73 -2.49
C THR A 129 23.22 18.85 -3.36
N VAL A 130 22.97 18.85 -4.67
CA VAL A 130 23.75 18.06 -5.65
C VAL A 130 24.05 18.89 -6.91
N PRO A 131 25.21 18.70 -7.56
CA PRO A 131 25.46 19.25 -8.88
C PRO A 131 24.57 18.55 -9.92
N ALA A 132 23.90 19.33 -10.76
CA ALA A 132 22.99 18.83 -11.79
C ALA A 132 23.06 19.73 -13.03
N ALA A 133 23.75 19.28 -14.09
CA ALA A 133 23.97 20.08 -15.30
C ALA A 133 22.69 20.45 -16.08
N LYS A 134 21.57 19.76 -15.78
CA LYS A 134 20.21 20.06 -16.24
C LYS A 134 19.27 19.92 -15.04
N ALA A 135 18.10 20.57 -15.09
CA ALA A 135 17.08 20.42 -14.07
C ALA A 135 16.68 18.93 -13.92
N PRO A 136 16.87 18.31 -12.75
CA PRO A 136 16.42 16.95 -12.49
C PRO A 136 14.94 16.95 -12.12
N LEU A 137 14.25 15.81 -12.29
CA LEU A 137 12.87 15.69 -11.81
C LEU A 137 12.88 15.43 -10.30
N TYR A 138 12.39 16.39 -9.53
CA TYR A 138 12.25 16.27 -8.08
C TYR A 138 10.93 15.58 -7.72
N VAL A 139 11.02 14.55 -6.87
CA VAL A 139 9.86 13.98 -6.16
C VAL A 139 9.58 14.87 -4.95
N VAL A 140 8.34 15.28 -4.75
CA VAL A 140 7.89 16.02 -3.55
C VAL A 140 7.55 15.03 -2.44
N ASN A 141 7.68 15.41 -1.16
CA ASN A 141 7.32 14.54 -0.05
C ASN A 141 5.81 14.56 0.19
N ASP A 142 5.25 15.74 0.44
CA ASP A 142 3.81 15.92 0.68
C ASP A 142 3.16 16.57 -0.56
N ASP A 143 3.07 15.86 -1.69
CA ASP A 143 2.42 16.37 -2.91
C ASP A 143 0.90 16.27 -2.90
N SER A 144 0.27 17.12 -3.73
CA SER A 144 -1.10 16.91 -4.20
C SER A 144 -1.15 15.95 -5.41
N PRO A 145 -2.33 15.36 -5.68
CA PRO A 145 -2.59 14.61 -6.91
C PRO A 145 -2.22 15.33 -8.22
N TRP A 146 -2.09 16.67 -8.22
CA TRP A 146 -1.69 17.44 -9.40
C TRP A 146 -0.23 17.17 -9.82
N ALA A 147 0.64 16.80 -8.86
CA ALA A 147 2.04 16.47 -9.11
C ALA A 147 2.20 15.30 -10.11
N LEU A 148 1.34 14.29 -10.05
CA LEU A 148 1.33 13.18 -11.01
C LEU A 148 1.13 13.66 -12.47
N GLY A 149 0.37 14.74 -12.67
CA GLY A 149 0.22 15.40 -13.96
C GLY A 149 1.49 16.11 -14.44
N VAL A 150 2.29 16.68 -13.52
CA VAL A 150 3.62 17.23 -13.83
C VAL A 150 4.57 16.12 -14.24
N TYR A 151 4.68 15.07 -13.41
CA TYR A 151 5.56 13.94 -13.63
C TYR A 151 5.27 13.27 -14.98
N ALA A 152 4.00 12.97 -15.28
CA ALA A 152 3.64 12.33 -16.54
C ALA A 152 3.94 13.20 -17.77
N ARG A 153 3.73 14.53 -17.71
CA ARG A 153 4.09 15.45 -18.81
C ARG A 153 5.60 15.57 -19.02
N ALA A 154 6.40 15.51 -17.97
CA ALA A 154 7.86 15.48 -18.07
C ALA A 154 8.35 14.17 -18.69
N LEU A 155 7.81 13.03 -18.24
CA LEU A 155 8.14 11.70 -18.74
C LEU A 155 7.75 11.50 -20.21
N LEU A 156 6.58 11.98 -20.66
CA LEU A 156 6.16 11.94 -22.07
C LEU A 156 7.11 12.66 -23.04
N LYS A 157 7.98 13.54 -22.53
CA LYS A 157 8.99 14.28 -23.31
C LYS A 157 10.41 13.70 -23.12
N ALA A 158 10.57 12.71 -22.25
CA ALA A 158 11.85 12.09 -21.94
C ALA A 158 12.13 10.88 -22.84
N PRO A 159 13.39 10.63 -23.23
CA PRO A 159 13.76 9.40 -23.93
C PRO A 159 13.31 8.15 -23.16
N GLY A 160 12.63 7.22 -23.85
CA GLY A 160 12.12 5.99 -23.24
C GLY A 160 11.07 6.19 -22.14
N ASN A 161 10.43 7.36 -22.07
CA ASN A 161 9.47 7.74 -21.02
C ASN A 161 10.02 7.59 -19.59
N SER A 162 11.32 7.82 -19.39
CA SER A 162 12.01 7.58 -18.12
C SER A 162 12.93 8.74 -17.75
N LEU A 163 12.99 9.10 -16.46
CA LEU A 163 13.87 10.15 -15.95
C LEU A 163 14.53 9.73 -14.63
N PRO A 164 15.81 10.10 -14.39
CA PRO A 164 16.40 10.03 -13.06
C PRO A 164 15.73 11.05 -12.13
N LEU A 165 15.64 10.69 -10.85
CA LEU A 165 14.96 11.47 -9.83
C LEU A 165 15.92 12.08 -8.81
N LEU A 166 15.50 13.19 -8.22
CA LEU A 166 15.92 13.58 -6.88
C LEU A 166 14.82 13.30 -5.85
N PRO A 167 15.17 12.91 -4.61
CA PRO A 167 16.55 12.73 -4.10
C PRO A 167 17.34 11.54 -4.67
N ALA A 168 16.67 10.48 -5.12
CA ALA A 168 17.29 9.29 -5.69
C ALA A 168 16.31 8.48 -6.57
N GLY A 169 16.84 7.55 -7.38
CA GLY A 169 16.05 6.60 -8.17
C GLY A 169 15.71 7.09 -9.57
N SER A 170 14.70 6.47 -10.17
CA SER A 170 14.18 6.81 -11.51
C SER A 170 12.67 6.61 -11.56
N MET A 171 11.99 7.41 -12.37
CA MET A 171 10.55 7.29 -12.63
C MET A 171 10.32 6.90 -14.08
N ARG A 172 9.37 5.98 -14.32
CA ARG A 172 8.96 5.53 -15.66
C ARG A 172 7.47 5.72 -15.88
N LEU A 173 7.08 6.15 -17.08
CA LEU A 173 5.68 6.23 -17.52
C LEU A 173 5.38 5.13 -18.56
N VAL A 174 4.56 4.16 -18.16
CA VAL A 174 4.09 3.06 -19.00
C VAL A 174 2.70 3.40 -19.56
N LYS A 175 2.52 3.33 -20.88
CA LYS A 175 1.20 3.48 -21.52
C LYS A 175 0.41 2.18 -21.31
N VAL A 176 -0.74 2.26 -20.64
CA VAL A 176 -1.60 1.10 -20.39
C VAL A 176 -2.56 0.89 -21.56
N LYS A 177 -3.44 1.87 -21.84
CA LYS A 177 -4.31 1.87 -23.02
C LYS A 177 -4.88 3.25 -23.35
N ALA A 178 -5.25 3.45 -24.61
CA ALA A 178 -6.16 4.54 -24.98
C ALA A 178 -7.60 4.17 -24.57
N THR A 179 -8.42 5.17 -24.23
CA THR A 179 -9.82 4.97 -23.86
C THR A 179 -10.66 6.22 -24.17
N THR A 180 -11.97 6.11 -24.09
CA THR A 180 -12.90 7.22 -24.23
C THR A 180 -13.92 7.11 -23.10
N LEU A 181 -14.13 8.19 -22.34
CA LEU A 181 -15.19 8.28 -21.35
C LEU A 181 -16.37 9.06 -21.93
N GLY A 182 -17.59 8.73 -21.50
CA GLY A 182 -18.81 9.31 -22.07
C GLY A 182 -19.15 8.77 -23.46
N GLN A 183 -20.16 9.37 -24.10
CA GLN A 183 -20.71 8.97 -25.40
C GLN A 183 -21.07 10.20 -26.24
N GLY A 184 -21.10 10.05 -27.56
CA GLY A 184 -21.51 11.11 -28.49
C GLY A 184 -20.65 12.38 -28.38
N LYS A 185 -21.31 13.55 -28.29
CA LYS A 185 -20.65 14.87 -28.22
C LYS A 185 -19.86 15.12 -26.92
N ASP A 186 -20.21 14.40 -25.85
CA ASP A 186 -19.60 14.56 -24.52
C ASP A 186 -18.46 13.54 -24.30
N ALA A 187 -18.09 12.80 -25.36
CA ALA A 187 -17.04 11.79 -25.34
C ALA A 187 -15.65 12.41 -25.19
N VAL A 188 -14.97 12.11 -24.08
CA VAL A 188 -13.62 12.60 -23.78
C VAL A 188 -12.58 11.52 -24.13
N PRO A 189 -11.75 11.70 -25.17
CA PRO A 189 -10.67 10.78 -25.50
C PRO A 189 -9.49 10.96 -24.53
N LEU A 190 -9.11 9.88 -23.86
CA LEU A 190 -8.09 9.85 -22.83
C LEU A 190 -7.06 8.75 -23.11
N THR A 191 -5.92 8.81 -22.44
CA THR A 191 -4.98 7.68 -22.36
C THR A 191 -4.65 7.40 -20.90
N LEU A 192 -4.80 6.14 -20.51
CA LEU A 192 -4.38 5.62 -19.22
C LEU A 192 -2.89 5.30 -19.26
N TYR A 193 -2.16 5.88 -18.32
CA TYR A 193 -0.76 5.58 -18.05
C TYR A 193 -0.60 5.09 -16.61
N ARG A 194 0.53 4.42 -16.37
CA ARG A 194 0.99 3.96 -15.07
C ARG A 194 2.37 4.55 -14.81
N ILE A 195 2.57 5.13 -13.63
CA ILE A 195 3.83 5.69 -13.15
C ILE A 195 4.47 4.68 -12.19
N GLU A 196 5.78 4.44 -12.35
CA GLU A 196 6.53 3.44 -11.60
C GLU A 196 7.83 4.02 -11.05
N GLY A 197 8.34 3.46 -9.95
CA GLY A 197 9.67 3.75 -9.38
C GLY A 197 9.70 4.74 -8.20
N VAL A 198 8.57 5.35 -7.84
CA VAL A 198 8.46 6.31 -6.73
C VAL A 198 7.93 5.66 -5.45
N ASN A 199 6.90 4.83 -5.59
CA ASN A 199 6.14 4.20 -4.50
C ASN A 199 6.15 2.67 -4.68
N LEU A 200 5.74 1.93 -3.63
CA LEU A 200 5.68 0.46 -3.68
C LEU A 200 4.60 -0.06 -4.65
N ALA A 201 3.45 0.60 -4.64
CA ALA A 201 2.42 0.45 -5.66
C ALA A 201 2.62 1.52 -6.75
N PRO A 202 2.27 1.24 -8.01
CA PRO A 202 2.35 2.23 -9.08
C PRO A 202 1.15 3.18 -9.08
N ASP A 203 1.37 4.44 -9.42
CA ASP A 203 0.32 5.45 -9.54
C ASP A 203 -0.31 5.42 -10.95
N TYR A 204 -1.64 5.50 -11.06
CA TYR A 204 -2.34 5.46 -12.35
C TYR A 204 -2.91 6.83 -12.72
N VAL A 205 -2.63 7.30 -13.94
CA VAL A 205 -3.12 8.61 -14.43
C VAL A 205 -3.85 8.50 -15.77
N LEU A 206 -5.02 9.11 -15.83
CA LEU A 206 -5.71 9.42 -17.08
C LEU A 206 -5.31 10.80 -17.55
N LEU A 207 -4.76 10.89 -18.76
CA LEU A 207 -4.41 12.15 -19.41
C LEU A 207 -5.32 12.43 -20.61
N ASP A 208 -5.68 13.69 -20.82
CA ASP A 208 -6.32 14.15 -22.06
C ASP A 208 -5.31 14.35 -23.20
N LYS A 209 -5.81 14.67 -24.40
CA LYS A 209 -4.98 14.90 -25.61
C LYS A 209 -3.92 16.02 -25.45
N ALA A 210 -4.05 16.91 -24.48
CA ALA A 210 -3.06 17.95 -24.17
C ALA A 210 -2.05 17.52 -23.09
N GLY A 211 -2.11 16.26 -22.62
CA GLY A 211 -1.28 15.75 -21.52
C GLY A 211 -1.71 16.30 -20.14
N ARG A 212 -2.91 16.87 -20.02
CA ARG A 212 -3.43 17.37 -18.74
C ARG A 212 -4.06 16.25 -17.94
N LEU A 213 -3.94 16.32 -16.62
CA LEU A 213 -4.53 15.36 -15.71
C LEU A 213 -6.06 15.41 -15.84
N PHE A 214 -6.67 14.27 -16.11
CA PHE A 214 -8.12 14.09 -16.11
C PHE A 214 -8.57 13.36 -14.85
N ALA A 215 -7.86 12.29 -14.46
CA ALA A 215 -8.06 11.62 -13.18
C ALA A 215 -6.79 10.89 -12.72
N THR A 216 -6.70 10.61 -11.43
CA THR A 216 -5.81 9.63 -10.80
C THR A 216 -6.60 8.84 -9.76
N PHE A 217 -6.25 7.59 -9.52
CA PHE A 217 -7.01 6.67 -8.68
C PHE A 217 -6.12 5.59 -8.05
N GLY A 218 -6.54 5.09 -6.89
CA GLY A 218 -5.92 3.96 -6.20
C GLY A 218 -6.74 3.58 -4.97
N GLY A 219 -6.98 2.27 -4.76
CA GLY A 219 -7.85 1.79 -3.69
C GLY A 219 -9.26 2.40 -3.76
N HIS A 220 -9.68 3.10 -2.70
CA HIS A 220 -10.99 3.76 -2.60
C HIS A 220 -10.99 5.27 -2.93
N GLU A 221 -9.83 5.85 -3.28
CA GLU A 221 -9.72 7.27 -3.62
C GLU A 221 -9.67 7.48 -5.15
N LEU A 222 -10.41 8.48 -5.62
CA LEU A 222 -10.40 8.97 -6.99
C LEU A 222 -10.28 10.49 -6.98
N THR A 223 -9.20 11.04 -7.54
CA THR A 223 -9.16 12.46 -7.92
C THR A 223 -9.57 12.58 -9.40
N ILE A 224 -10.56 13.42 -9.71
CA ILE A 224 -11.13 13.57 -11.06
C ILE A 224 -11.42 15.03 -11.39
N ARG A 225 -11.27 15.39 -12.67
CA ARG A 225 -11.60 16.74 -13.18
C ARG A 225 -13.04 17.13 -12.85
N GLN A 226 -13.23 18.33 -12.28
CA GLN A 226 -14.53 18.83 -11.85
C GLN A 226 -15.53 18.88 -13.02
N GLY A 227 -16.78 18.46 -12.77
CA GLY A 227 -17.83 18.31 -13.77
C GLY A 227 -17.92 16.92 -14.40
N HIS A 228 -17.04 15.99 -14.03
CA HIS A 228 -17.04 14.58 -14.47
C HIS A 228 -17.28 13.58 -13.32
N GLU A 229 -17.89 14.01 -12.22
CA GLU A 229 -18.10 13.20 -11.02
C GLU A 229 -18.97 11.96 -11.29
N LYS A 230 -19.89 12.06 -12.26
CA LYS A 230 -20.75 10.95 -12.73
C LYS A 230 -19.97 9.83 -13.46
N GLU A 231 -18.77 10.10 -13.95
CA GLU A 231 -17.89 9.11 -14.58
C GLU A 231 -17.04 8.31 -13.56
N SER A 232 -17.12 8.64 -12.26
CA SER A 232 -16.32 8.04 -11.18
C SER A 232 -16.29 6.51 -11.18
N HIS A 233 -17.46 5.85 -11.18
CA HIS A 233 -17.54 4.38 -11.23
C HIS A 233 -16.89 3.77 -12.47
N ALA A 234 -17.00 4.44 -13.63
CA ALA A 234 -16.39 3.96 -14.87
C ALA A 234 -14.85 4.06 -14.82
N ILE A 235 -14.31 5.09 -14.15
CA ILE A 235 -12.87 5.24 -13.94
C ILE A 235 -12.35 4.28 -12.88
N GLN A 236 -13.09 4.05 -11.79
CA GLN A 236 -12.73 3.05 -10.78
C GLN A 236 -12.66 1.64 -11.42
N ALA A 237 -13.69 1.22 -12.15
CA ALA A 237 -13.70 -0.08 -12.85
C ALA A 237 -12.56 -0.20 -13.88
N LEU A 238 -12.23 0.89 -14.58
CA LEU A 238 -11.09 0.97 -15.49
C LEU A 238 -9.76 0.78 -14.75
N GLY A 239 -9.63 1.34 -13.54
CA GLY A 239 -8.46 1.20 -12.68
C GLY A 239 -8.29 -0.20 -12.14
N THR A 240 -9.32 -0.76 -11.51
CA THR A 240 -9.31 -2.14 -10.99
C THR A 240 -8.92 -3.15 -12.06
N GLU A 241 -9.36 -2.99 -13.31
CA GLU A 241 -8.95 -3.89 -14.40
C GLU A 241 -7.50 -3.69 -14.85
N ALA A 242 -6.97 -2.47 -14.75
CA ALA A 242 -5.57 -2.17 -15.05
C ALA A 242 -4.61 -2.67 -13.94
N GLU A 243 -5.03 -2.65 -12.68
CA GLU A 243 -4.34 -3.28 -11.55
C GLU A 243 -4.39 -4.81 -11.65
N ARG A 244 -5.59 -5.39 -11.87
CA ARG A 244 -5.78 -6.84 -12.00
C ARG A 244 -5.01 -7.42 -13.20
N THR A 245 -4.90 -6.68 -14.29
CA THR A 245 -4.04 -7.07 -15.43
C THR A 245 -2.56 -7.08 -15.05
N LEU A 246 -2.07 -6.04 -14.37
CA LEU A 246 -0.68 -6.02 -13.87
C LEU A 246 -0.40 -7.16 -12.87
N ALA A 247 -1.34 -7.45 -11.98
CA ALA A 247 -1.22 -8.53 -11.00
C ALA A 247 -1.16 -9.91 -11.68
N ARG A 248 -2.00 -10.17 -12.70
CA ARG A 248 -1.91 -11.37 -13.54
C ARG A 248 -0.58 -11.50 -14.28
N ASP A 249 -0.09 -10.41 -14.88
CA ASP A 249 1.14 -10.45 -15.66
C ASP A 249 2.38 -10.64 -14.76
N ARG A 250 2.37 -10.07 -13.56
CA ARG A 250 3.35 -10.38 -12.51
C ARG A 250 3.24 -11.83 -12.02
N GLN A 251 2.04 -12.36 -11.82
CA GLN A 251 1.83 -13.76 -11.43
C GLN A 251 2.43 -14.73 -12.46
N LYS A 252 2.16 -14.53 -13.76
CA LYS A 252 2.76 -15.34 -14.85
C LYS A 252 4.29 -15.27 -14.90
N MET A 253 4.87 -14.13 -14.48
CA MET A 253 6.30 -13.87 -14.53
C MET A 253 7.05 -14.44 -13.31
N LEU A 254 6.42 -14.44 -12.14
CA LEU A 254 7.07 -14.67 -10.84
C LEU A 254 6.72 -16.03 -10.21
N ALA A 255 5.67 -16.71 -10.68
CA ALA A 255 5.26 -18.03 -10.17
C ALA A 255 5.93 -19.17 -10.95
N HIS A 256 7.03 -19.69 -10.42
CA HIS A 256 7.73 -20.86 -10.96
C HIS A 256 6.97 -22.13 -10.57
N ARG A 257 6.47 -22.87 -11.56
CA ARG A 257 5.75 -24.14 -11.37
C ARG A 257 6.45 -25.26 -12.13
N TYR A 258 6.64 -26.39 -11.47
CA TYR A 258 7.28 -27.57 -12.02
C TYR A 258 6.29 -28.74 -12.01
N SER A 259 6.26 -29.53 -13.09
CA SER A 259 5.45 -30.77 -13.15
C SER A 259 6.15 -31.94 -12.49
N GLN A 260 7.48 -31.90 -12.46
CA GLN A 260 8.38 -32.78 -11.73
C GLN A 260 8.33 -32.53 -10.21
N PRO A 261 8.72 -33.52 -9.38
CA PRO A 261 8.99 -33.28 -7.96
C PRO A 261 10.09 -32.23 -7.77
N VAL A 262 9.91 -31.37 -6.76
CA VAL A 262 10.93 -30.42 -6.29
C VAL A 262 11.60 -31.01 -5.04
N ARG A 263 12.90 -31.30 -5.13
CA ARG A 263 13.76 -31.69 -4.00
C ARG A 263 14.46 -30.44 -3.45
N ILE A 264 14.03 -29.97 -2.28
CA ILE A 264 14.72 -28.92 -1.50
C ILE A 264 15.69 -29.61 -0.55
N ARG A 265 16.98 -29.63 -0.89
CA ARG A 265 18.03 -30.34 -0.12
C ARG A 265 18.91 -29.41 0.70
N ASN A 266 19.75 -29.96 1.58
CA ASN A 266 20.69 -29.20 2.40
C ASN A 266 19.99 -28.10 3.23
N VAL A 267 18.87 -28.43 3.85
CA VAL A 267 18.12 -27.50 4.73
C VAL A 267 18.03 -28.03 6.15
N HIS A 268 18.05 -27.14 7.13
CA HIS A 268 17.57 -27.46 8.47
C HIS A 268 16.06 -27.22 8.53
N VAL A 269 15.28 -28.22 8.96
CA VAL A 269 13.82 -28.07 9.09
C VAL A 269 13.50 -27.59 10.51
N PHE A 270 12.71 -26.52 10.63
CA PHE A 270 12.18 -26.07 11.92
C PHE A 270 10.89 -26.81 12.28
N ASP A 271 10.82 -27.33 13.50
CA ASP A 271 9.59 -27.88 14.07
C ASP A 271 8.97 -26.90 15.09
N PRO A 272 7.84 -26.24 14.76
CA PRO A 272 7.17 -25.32 15.67
C PRO A 272 6.47 -26.03 16.85
N ARG A 273 6.34 -27.36 16.86
CA ARG A 273 5.77 -28.09 18.02
C ARG A 273 6.76 -28.20 19.17
N THR A 274 8.04 -28.41 18.85
CA THR A 274 9.13 -28.50 19.82
C THR A 274 9.94 -27.20 19.96
N GLY A 275 9.79 -26.27 19.02
CA GLY A 275 10.62 -25.06 18.94
C GLY A 275 12.07 -25.36 18.54
N THR A 276 12.34 -26.51 17.92
CA THR A 276 13.70 -26.97 17.61
C THR A 276 14.03 -26.88 16.12
N LEU A 277 15.32 -26.72 15.83
CA LEU A 277 15.88 -26.79 14.49
C LEU A 277 16.54 -28.16 14.30
N GLY A 278 16.04 -28.94 13.32
CA GLY A 278 16.53 -30.28 13.04
C GLY A 278 17.93 -30.31 12.41
N GLY A 279 18.45 -31.52 12.18
CA GLY A 279 19.65 -31.72 11.37
C GLY A 279 19.43 -31.36 9.89
N LEU A 280 20.52 -31.37 9.11
CA LEU A 280 20.41 -31.23 7.66
C LEU A 280 19.50 -32.32 7.10
N SER A 281 18.59 -31.89 6.23
CA SER A 281 17.47 -32.66 5.71
C SER A 281 17.19 -32.27 4.27
N THR A 282 16.36 -33.08 3.63
CA THR A 282 15.84 -32.89 2.27
C THR A 282 14.33 -33.06 2.27
N VAL A 283 13.61 -32.07 1.73
CA VAL A 283 12.15 -32.04 1.63
C VAL A 283 11.75 -32.18 0.17
N ILE A 284 10.87 -33.13 -0.15
CA ILE A 284 10.41 -33.39 -1.51
C ILE A 284 8.95 -32.98 -1.62
N VAL A 285 8.67 -32.01 -2.49
CA VAL A 285 7.32 -31.54 -2.82
C VAL A 285 6.92 -32.09 -4.19
N LEU A 286 5.67 -32.54 -4.33
CA LEU A 286 5.08 -32.83 -5.63
C LEU A 286 3.76 -32.08 -5.74
N ARG A 287 3.63 -31.26 -6.79
CA ARG A 287 2.52 -30.30 -6.94
C ARG A 287 2.45 -29.41 -5.69
N ASP A 288 1.36 -29.48 -4.94
CA ASP A 288 1.02 -28.65 -3.79
C ASP A 288 1.32 -29.31 -2.44
N ARG A 289 1.87 -30.53 -2.37
CA ARG A 289 2.05 -31.27 -1.10
C ARG A 289 3.45 -31.79 -0.86
N ILE A 290 3.83 -31.80 0.42
CA ILE A 290 5.07 -32.39 0.92
C ILE A 290 4.92 -33.92 0.88
N THR A 291 5.73 -34.58 0.07
CA THR A 291 5.70 -36.04 -0.12
C THR A 291 6.68 -36.81 0.76
N ALA A 292 7.80 -36.18 1.11
CA ALA A 292 8.81 -36.72 2.03
C ALA A 292 9.59 -35.61 2.74
N VAL A 293 10.04 -35.92 3.96
CA VAL A 293 11.07 -35.20 4.70
C VAL A 293 12.10 -36.26 5.12
N LEU A 294 13.33 -36.13 4.64
CA LEU A 294 14.40 -37.12 4.78
C LEU A 294 15.60 -36.49 5.50
N PRO A 295 16.18 -37.12 6.52
CA PRO A 295 17.50 -36.74 7.04
C PRO A 295 18.57 -36.79 5.94
N ALA A 296 19.62 -35.97 6.02
CA ALA A 296 20.65 -35.89 4.98
C ALA A 296 21.38 -37.23 4.73
N GLU A 297 21.55 -38.07 5.75
CA GLU A 297 22.10 -39.43 5.60
C GLU A 297 21.16 -40.42 4.88
N GLN A 298 19.92 -40.02 4.65
CA GLN A 298 18.90 -40.75 3.88
C GLN A 298 18.58 -40.07 2.53
N ASP A 299 19.17 -38.90 2.23
CA ASP A 299 19.07 -38.27 0.91
C ASP A 299 20.00 -38.99 -0.07
N GLY A 300 19.44 -40.01 -0.73
CA GLY A 300 20.11 -40.71 -1.82
C GLY A 300 20.42 -39.78 -3.00
N SER A 301 21.11 -40.31 -4.01
CA SER A 301 21.41 -39.56 -5.24
C SER A 301 20.13 -38.92 -5.81
N PRO A 302 20.17 -37.62 -6.19
CA PRO A 302 19.06 -36.99 -6.88
C PRO A 302 18.69 -37.78 -8.12
N VAL A 303 17.38 -37.94 -8.36
CA VAL A 303 16.87 -38.60 -9.56
C VAL A 303 16.86 -37.56 -10.69
N ASP A 304 17.23 -37.99 -11.90
CA ASP A 304 17.35 -37.10 -13.07
C ASP A 304 16.02 -36.42 -13.47
N ASP A 305 14.88 -36.90 -12.95
CA ASP A 305 13.54 -36.38 -13.20
C ASP A 305 13.06 -35.34 -12.17
N GLN A 306 13.93 -34.79 -11.31
CA GLN A 306 13.53 -33.86 -10.23
C GLN A 306 14.24 -32.50 -10.30
N VAL A 307 13.51 -31.45 -9.93
CA VAL A 307 14.05 -30.09 -9.79
C VAL A 307 14.73 -29.98 -8.44
N ILE A 308 16.02 -29.65 -8.43
CA ILE A 308 16.84 -29.59 -7.23
C ILE A 308 16.99 -28.14 -6.81
N VAL A 309 16.54 -27.81 -5.60
CA VAL A 309 16.82 -26.54 -4.92
C VAL A 309 17.86 -26.81 -3.84
N ASP A 310 19.00 -26.13 -3.88
CA ASP A 310 20.02 -26.25 -2.85
C ASP A 310 19.81 -25.20 -1.74
N GLY A 311 19.44 -25.67 -0.55
CA GLY A 311 19.24 -24.83 0.64
C GLY A 311 20.53 -24.24 1.20
N GLN A 312 21.70 -24.78 0.83
CA GLN A 312 23.03 -24.32 1.26
C GLN A 312 23.22 -24.21 2.79
N GLY A 313 22.53 -25.06 3.58
CA GLY A 313 22.54 -25.02 5.04
C GLY A 313 21.56 -24.02 5.65
N GLY A 314 20.66 -23.43 4.87
CA GLY A 314 19.60 -22.54 5.35
C GLY A 314 18.49 -23.26 6.13
N THR A 315 17.64 -22.48 6.79
CA THR A 315 16.47 -22.98 7.53
C THR A 315 15.23 -23.00 6.63
N LEU A 316 14.53 -24.13 6.57
CA LEU A 316 13.22 -24.27 5.97
C LEU A 316 12.14 -24.20 7.05
N LEU A 317 11.27 -23.20 6.94
CA LEU A 317 10.12 -22.94 7.81
C LEU A 317 8.82 -23.34 7.10
N PRO A 318 7.73 -23.63 7.85
CA PRO A 318 6.38 -23.40 7.35
C PRO A 318 6.22 -21.92 6.96
N GLY A 319 5.30 -21.64 6.03
CA GLY A 319 4.97 -20.27 5.67
C GLY A 319 4.46 -19.42 6.85
N LEU A 320 4.83 -18.14 6.85
CA LEU A 320 4.44 -17.20 7.90
C LEU A 320 2.98 -16.77 7.73
N HIS A 321 2.37 -16.37 8.85
CA HIS A 321 1.02 -15.82 8.88
C HIS A 321 1.05 -14.34 9.28
N ASP A 322 0.18 -13.52 8.66
CA ASP A 322 -0.22 -12.22 9.20
C ASP A 322 -1.68 -12.30 9.69
N MET A 323 -1.87 -12.24 11.01
CA MET A 323 -3.20 -12.34 11.63
C MET A 323 -3.99 -11.01 11.59
N HIS A 324 -3.43 -9.94 11.02
CA HIS A 324 -4.13 -8.68 10.82
C HIS A 324 -3.75 -8.01 9.50
N SER A 325 -4.20 -8.62 8.40
CA SER A 325 -4.03 -8.05 7.06
C SER A 325 -5.24 -7.23 6.61
N HIS A 326 -4.98 -6.28 5.70
CA HIS A 326 -6.00 -5.63 4.87
C HIS A 326 -5.60 -5.81 3.40
N THR A 327 -6.23 -6.75 2.70
CA THR A 327 -5.74 -7.26 1.42
C THR A 327 -6.11 -6.34 0.25
N THR A 328 -5.19 -6.19 -0.70
CA THR A 328 -5.39 -5.48 -1.98
C THR A 328 -4.78 -6.29 -3.14
N LEU A 329 -5.05 -5.89 -4.39
CA LEU A 329 -4.41 -6.50 -5.58
C LEU A 329 -2.87 -6.37 -5.59
N ASN A 330 -2.31 -5.39 -4.87
CA ASN A 330 -0.87 -5.17 -4.80
C ASN A 330 -0.23 -5.87 -3.58
N SER A 331 -0.96 -6.06 -2.47
CA SER A 331 -0.37 -6.57 -1.22
C SER A 331 0.06 -8.03 -1.28
N GLY A 332 -0.59 -8.85 -2.10
CA GLY A 332 -0.30 -10.29 -2.21
C GLY A 332 1.17 -10.59 -2.55
N LEU A 333 1.80 -9.79 -3.41
CA LEU A 333 3.23 -9.94 -3.73
C LEU A 333 4.14 -9.45 -2.59
N PHE A 334 3.77 -8.41 -1.84
CA PHE A 334 4.59 -7.99 -0.70
C PHE A 334 4.57 -9.04 0.41
N TYR A 335 3.41 -9.65 0.69
CA TYR A 335 3.28 -10.78 1.62
C TYR A 335 4.13 -11.98 1.19
N LEU A 336 4.01 -12.43 -0.07
CA LEU A 336 4.83 -13.52 -0.59
C LEU A 336 6.34 -13.19 -0.57
N ALA A 337 6.73 -11.95 -0.86
CA ALA A 337 8.13 -11.52 -0.73
C ALA A 337 8.62 -11.50 0.73
N ALA A 338 7.73 -11.33 1.70
CA ALA A 338 8.01 -11.45 3.12
C ALA A 338 7.98 -12.90 3.64
N GLY A 339 7.65 -13.90 2.81
CA GLY A 339 7.46 -15.28 3.28
C GLY A 339 6.12 -15.54 3.98
N VAL A 340 5.17 -14.61 3.86
CA VAL A 340 3.81 -14.77 4.36
C VAL A 340 2.99 -15.51 3.30
N THR A 341 2.51 -16.71 3.65
CA THR A 341 1.75 -17.58 2.74
C THR A 341 0.27 -17.68 3.11
N GLU A 342 -0.11 -17.24 4.31
CA GLU A 342 -1.50 -17.11 4.76
C GLU A 342 -1.70 -15.79 5.51
N THR A 343 -2.87 -15.19 5.38
CA THR A 343 -3.28 -14.03 6.17
C THR A 343 -4.71 -14.16 6.65
N ARG A 344 -4.99 -13.57 7.82
CA ARG A 344 -6.35 -13.27 8.26
C ARG A 344 -6.68 -11.85 7.81
N ASP A 345 -7.67 -11.68 6.93
CA ASP A 345 -8.10 -10.34 6.51
C ASP A 345 -9.11 -9.81 7.51
N MET A 346 -8.74 -8.74 8.22
CA MET A 346 -9.48 -8.19 9.36
C MET A 346 -10.50 -7.12 8.96
N GLY A 347 -10.96 -7.13 7.71
CA GLY A 347 -12.09 -6.34 7.24
C GLY A 347 -11.80 -5.68 5.90
N ASN A 348 -12.63 -5.97 4.91
CA ASN A 348 -12.45 -5.52 3.53
C ASN A 348 -13.81 -5.27 2.87
N ASP A 349 -13.81 -4.71 1.66
CA ASP A 349 -15.01 -4.77 0.82
C ASP A 349 -15.35 -6.25 0.53
N ASN A 350 -16.53 -6.66 0.96
CA ASN A 350 -16.94 -8.05 0.91
C ASN A 350 -17.01 -8.61 -0.52
N ALA A 351 -17.40 -7.80 -1.51
CA ALA A 351 -17.53 -8.24 -2.90
C ALA A 351 -16.16 -8.37 -3.58
N PHE A 352 -15.26 -7.42 -3.30
CA PHE A 352 -13.85 -7.48 -3.71
C PHE A 352 -13.15 -8.71 -3.14
N LEU A 353 -13.29 -8.98 -1.83
CA LEU A 353 -12.60 -10.10 -1.19
C LEU A 353 -13.11 -11.46 -1.72
N GLN A 354 -14.42 -11.57 -1.97
CA GLN A 354 -15.05 -12.76 -2.56
C GLN A 354 -14.68 -12.97 -4.05
N ASP A 355 -14.33 -11.92 -4.82
CA ASP A 355 -13.71 -12.06 -6.15
C ASP A 355 -12.22 -12.43 -6.06
N LEU A 356 -11.49 -11.89 -5.08
CA LEU A 356 -10.04 -12.03 -4.96
C LEU A 356 -9.61 -13.43 -4.49
N MET A 357 -10.23 -13.93 -3.41
CA MET A 357 -9.88 -15.21 -2.79
C MET A 357 -9.80 -16.40 -3.77
N PRO A 358 -10.86 -16.71 -4.56
CA PRO A 358 -10.81 -17.86 -5.48
C PRO A 358 -9.78 -17.69 -6.60
N ARG A 359 -9.43 -16.46 -6.99
CA ARG A 359 -8.39 -16.19 -8.00
C ARG A 359 -6.99 -16.46 -7.48
N ILE A 360 -6.73 -16.19 -6.21
CA ILE A 360 -5.46 -16.52 -5.55
C ILE A 360 -5.32 -18.04 -5.33
N GLU A 361 -6.40 -18.72 -4.95
CA GLU A 361 -6.37 -20.19 -4.81
C GLU A 361 -6.27 -20.90 -6.18
N ALA A 362 -6.92 -20.39 -7.23
CA ALA A 362 -6.72 -20.86 -8.60
C ALA A 362 -5.34 -20.50 -9.20
N GLY A 363 -4.58 -19.62 -8.54
CA GLY A 363 -3.27 -19.15 -9.01
C GLY A 363 -3.32 -18.19 -10.20
N GLU A 364 -4.49 -17.58 -10.52
CA GLU A 364 -4.61 -16.46 -11.48
C GLU A 364 -3.87 -15.22 -10.96
N LEU A 365 -3.87 -15.02 -9.65
CA LEU A 365 -3.24 -13.89 -8.95
C LEU A 365 -2.23 -14.38 -7.90
N ALA A 366 -1.17 -13.61 -7.72
CA ALA A 366 -0.17 -13.86 -6.68
C ALA A 366 -0.68 -13.39 -5.32
N GLY A 367 -0.62 -14.25 -4.31
CA GLY A 367 -0.88 -13.86 -2.94
C GLY A 367 -0.85 -15.02 -1.93
N PRO A 368 -0.86 -14.69 -0.63
CA PRO A 368 -1.12 -15.64 0.44
C PRO A 368 -2.56 -16.16 0.36
N ARG A 369 -2.83 -17.31 0.98
CA ARG A 369 -4.20 -17.73 1.31
C ARG A 369 -4.82 -16.69 2.24
N ILE A 370 -6.13 -16.48 2.13
CA ILE A 370 -6.84 -15.47 2.93
C ILE A 370 -7.96 -16.13 3.70
N THR A 371 -7.97 -15.93 5.01
CA THR A 371 -9.05 -16.30 5.91
C THR A 371 -9.83 -15.04 6.28
N PRO A 372 -11.06 -14.86 5.77
CA PRO A 372 -11.75 -13.58 5.87
C PRO A 372 -12.49 -13.43 7.20
N ASN A 373 -12.35 -12.28 7.84
CA ASN A 373 -13.19 -11.88 8.97
C ASN A 373 -14.42 -11.09 8.52
N GLY A 374 -15.56 -11.31 9.18
CA GLY A 374 -16.72 -10.43 9.00
C GLY A 374 -16.42 -9.07 9.62
N PHE A 375 -16.93 -7.98 9.05
CA PHE A 375 -16.70 -6.64 9.57
C PHE A 375 -18.04 -5.92 9.82
N LEU A 376 -18.31 -5.61 11.08
CA LEU A 376 -19.48 -4.86 11.53
C LEU A 376 -19.06 -3.54 12.18
N GLU A 377 -19.61 -2.44 11.69
CA GLU A 377 -19.38 -1.09 12.22
C GLU A 377 -20.72 -0.41 12.51
N GLY A 378 -20.84 0.30 13.63
CA GLY A 378 -22.07 1.03 13.94
C GLY A 378 -22.22 2.31 13.13
N ARG A 379 -23.46 2.72 12.81
CA ARG A 379 -23.73 3.98 12.11
C ARG A 379 -23.38 5.18 12.98
N SER A 380 -22.41 5.99 12.56
CA SER A 380 -22.05 7.27 13.18
C SER A 380 -21.34 8.20 12.17
N PRO A 381 -21.09 9.47 12.51
CA PRO A 381 -20.22 10.36 11.72
C PRO A 381 -18.75 9.91 11.61
N TYR A 382 -18.37 8.80 12.26
CA TYR A 382 -17.01 8.27 12.26
C TYR A 382 -16.93 6.82 11.71
N SER A 383 -18.01 6.28 11.13
CA SER A 383 -18.06 4.88 10.67
C SER A 383 -16.99 4.56 9.64
N ALA A 384 -16.19 3.52 9.90
CA ALA A 384 -15.40 2.86 8.87
C ALA A 384 -16.32 2.19 7.82
N ARG A 385 -16.02 2.35 6.52
CA ARG A 385 -16.91 1.93 5.41
C ARG A 385 -16.37 0.75 4.59
N TYR A 386 -15.83 -0.26 5.26
CA TYR A 386 -15.29 -1.47 4.60
C TYR A 386 -16.31 -2.62 4.55
N GLY A 387 -16.98 -2.91 5.66
CA GLY A 387 -17.96 -3.99 5.78
C GLY A 387 -19.42 -3.51 5.90
N ILE A 388 -20.22 -4.28 6.63
CA ILE A 388 -21.65 -4.00 6.82
C ILE A 388 -21.85 -3.00 7.95
N ILE A 389 -22.64 -1.95 7.69
CA ILE A 389 -23.05 -0.94 8.69
C ILE A 389 -24.54 -1.14 9.00
N PRO A 390 -24.91 -1.92 10.04
CA PRO A 390 -26.30 -2.08 10.46
C PRO A 390 -26.91 -0.81 11.06
N GLU A 391 -28.19 -0.57 10.78
CA GLU A 391 -28.98 0.53 11.38
C GLU A 391 -29.69 0.11 12.68
N THR A 392 -29.91 -1.19 12.87
CA THR A 392 -30.53 -1.77 14.07
C THR A 392 -29.80 -3.02 14.54
N VAL A 393 -30.00 -3.41 15.80
CA VAL A 393 -29.48 -4.69 16.33
C VAL A 393 -29.98 -5.90 15.53
N ALA A 394 -31.20 -5.84 14.97
CA ALA A 394 -31.74 -6.90 14.12
C ALA A 394 -31.00 -6.98 12.76
N ASP A 395 -30.59 -5.84 12.19
CA ASP A 395 -29.74 -5.82 11.00
C ASP A 395 -28.33 -6.34 11.31
N ALA A 396 -27.81 -6.07 12.51
CA ALA A 396 -26.51 -6.56 12.95
C ALA A 396 -26.50 -8.09 13.08
N VAL A 397 -27.51 -8.67 13.74
CA VAL A 397 -27.73 -10.12 13.84
C VAL A 397 -27.89 -10.75 12.45
N LYS A 398 -28.69 -10.14 11.57
CA LYS A 398 -28.83 -10.59 10.17
C LYS A 398 -27.52 -10.49 9.36
N ALA A 399 -26.64 -9.56 9.70
CA ALA A 399 -25.32 -9.46 9.08
C ALA A 399 -24.39 -10.59 9.55
N VAL A 400 -24.50 -11.04 10.81
CA VAL A 400 -23.82 -12.26 11.29
C VAL A 400 -24.29 -13.48 10.48
N ASP A 401 -25.61 -13.65 10.29
CA ASP A 401 -26.14 -14.73 9.45
C ASP A 401 -25.56 -14.68 8.02
N TRP A 402 -25.48 -13.49 7.43
CA TRP A 402 -24.93 -13.30 6.08
C TRP A 402 -23.47 -13.72 5.96
N TYR A 403 -22.64 -13.43 6.98
CA TYR A 403 -21.24 -13.84 7.05
C TYR A 403 -21.10 -15.35 7.29
N ALA A 404 -21.87 -15.91 8.23
CA ALA A 404 -21.90 -17.33 8.53
C ALA A 404 -22.30 -18.18 7.30
N ASP A 405 -23.32 -17.74 6.55
CA ASP A 405 -23.77 -18.37 5.29
C ASP A 405 -22.70 -18.39 4.18
N ARG A 406 -21.60 -17.64 4.36
CA ARG A 406 -20.50 -17.49 3.39
C ARG A 406 -19.17 -18.06 3.88
N GLY A 407 -19.19 -18.82 4.97
CA GLY A 407 -18.00 -19.52 5.47
C GLY A 407 -16.99 -18.64 6.20
N TYR A 408 -17.39 -17.44 6.64
CA TYR A 408 -16.59 -16.65 7.56
C TYR A 408 -16.61 -17.34 8.94
N PHE A 409 -15.46 -17.38 9.64
CA PHE A 409 -15.33 -18.06 10.94
C PHE A 409 -15.49 -17.12 12.15
N GLN A 410 -15.43 -15.80 11.92
CA GLN A 410 -15.34 -14.80 12.97
C GLN A 410 -15.95 -13.46 12.54
N ILE A 411 -16.48 -12.70 13.49
CA ILE A 411 -17.00 -11.34 13.32
C ILE A 411 -16.09 -10.34 14.06
N LYS A 412 -15.49 -9.39 13.33
CA LYS A 412 -14.84 -8.20 13.88
C LYS A 412 -15.87 -7.08 14.08
N ILE A 413 -16.03 -6.63 15.31
CA ILE A 413 -16.79 -5.42 15.67
C ILE A 413 -15.85 -4.20 15.72
N TYR A 414 -16.33 -3.02 15.29
CA TYR A 414 -15.54 -1.80 15.17
C TYR A 414 -16.03 -0.64 16.07
N ASN A 415 -15.24 0.45 16.14
CA ASN A 415 -15.33 1.50 17.18
C ASN A 415 -16.71 2.17 17.33
N SER A 416 -17.50 2.28 16.27
CA SER A 416 -18.78 3.01 16.30
C SER A 416 -19.98 2.13 16.68
N MET A 417 -19.77 0.84 16.94
CA MET A 417 -20.83 -0.07 17.36
C MET A 417 -21.52 0.40 18.65
N THR A 418 -22.82 0.14 18.79
CA THR A 418 -23.53 0.39 20.04
C THR A 418 -23.11 -0.68 21.06
N PRO A 419 -22.59 -0.32 22.26
CA PRO A 419 -22.11 -1.31 23.25
C PRO A 419 -23.13 -2.41 23.58
N ASP A 420 -24.40 -2.04 23.74
CA ASP A 420 -25.49 -2.99 24.04
C ASP A 420 -25.82 -3.98 22.90
N TRP A 421 -25.25 -3.78 21.70
CA TRP A 421 -25.41 -4.72 20.58
C TRP A 421 -24.33 -5.80 20.54
N VAL A 422 -23.23 -5.65 21.31
CA VAL A 422 -22.13 -6.62 21.34
C VAL A 422 -22.63 -8.02 21.71
N ARG A 423 -23.38 -8.14 22.81
CA ARG A 423 -23.92 -9.42 23.27
C ARG A 423 -24.88 -10.06 22.25
N PRO A 424 -25.92 -9.37 21.72
CA PRO A 424 -26.76 -9.92 20.66
C PRO A 424 -26.00 -10.39 19.41
N ILE A 425 -24.93 -9.68 19.01
CA ILE A 425 -24.08 -10.08 17.88
C ILE A 425 -23.29 -11.35 18.22
N ALA A 426 -22.70 -11.42 19.42
CA ALA A 426 -21.92 -12.57 19.87
C ALA A 426 -22.78 -13.81 20.14
N ASP A 427 -23.96 -13.65 20.73
CA ASP A 427 -24.91 -14.75 20.97
C ASP A 427 -25.33 -15.41 19.65
N GLU A 428 -25.59 -14.62 18.58
CA GLU A 428 -25.84 -15.20 17.25
C GLU A 428 -24.57 -15.79 16.63
N ALA A 429 -23.42 -15.11 16.71
CA ALA A 429 -22.16 -15.63 16.16
C ALA A 429 -21.83 -17.01 16.74
N HIS A 430 -21.88 -17.16 18.07
CA HIS A 430 -21.68 -18.45 18.73
C HIS A 430 -22.74 -19.49 18.36
N LYS A 431 -24.01 -19.10 18.22
CA LYS A 431 -25.09 -19.97 17.73
C LYS A 431 -24.87 -20.44 16.28
N ARG A 432 -24.18 -19.64 15.45
CA ARG A 432 -23.73 -19.99 14.09
C ARG A 432 -22.40 -20.75 14.06
N GLY A 433 -21.73 -20.95 15.21
CA GLY A 433 -20.43 -21.60 15.32
C GLY A 433 -19.22 -20.68 15.01
N MET A 434 -19.45 -19.37 14.94
CA MET A 434 -18.43 -18.34 14.75
C MET A 434 -17.93 -17.80 16.10
N THR A 435 -16.78 -17.12 16.08
CA THR A 435 -16.27 -16.32 17.22
C THR A 435 -16.47 -14.81 16.99
N VAL A 436 -16.24 -14.00 18.02
CA VAL A 436 -16.25 -12.52 17.92
C VAL A 436 -14.90 -11.93 18.33
N THR A 437 -14.46 -10.91 17.61
CA THR A 437 -13.23 -10.17 17.86
C THR A 437 -13.42 -8.67 17.61
N GLY A 438 -12.36 -7.89 17.80
CA GLY A 438 -12.22 -6.58 17.20
C GLY A 438 -11.86 -5.49 18.18
N HIS A 439 -12.35 -4.29 17.87
CA HIS A 439 -12.12 -3.10 18.67
C HIS A 439 -13.04 -3.10 19.89
N VAL A 440 -12.66 -2.33 20.91
CA VAL A 440 -13.59 -1.97 21.98
C VAL A 440 -14.48 -0.83 21.46
N PRO A 441 -15.81 -0.98 21.43
CA PRO A 441 -16.71 0.10 21.01
C PRO A 441 -16.51 1.36 21.87
N ALA A 442 -16.80 2.53 21.29
CA ALA A 442 -16.67 3.78 22.03
C ALA A 442 -17.56 3.80 23.28
N PHE A 443 -16.99 4.30 24.37
CA PHE A 443 -17.61 4.33 25.70
C PHE A 443 -17.83 2.94 26.34
N ASP A 444 -17.18 1.89 25.82
CA ASP A 444 -17.15 0.54 26.40
C ASP A 444 -15.74 0.19 26.94
N THR A 445 -15.58 -1.03 27.46
CA THR A 445 -14.33 -1.55 28.06
C THR A 445 -14.00 -2.96 27.56
N PRO A 446 -12.71 -3.34 27.44
CA PRO A 446 -12.32 -4.71 27.07
C PRO A 446 -12.99 -5.76 27.96
N ASP A 447 -13.00 -5.47 29.26
CA ASP A 447 -13.63 -6.21 30.33
C ASP A 447 -15.11 -6.54 30.08
N ARG A 448 -15.89 -5.60 29.53
CA ARG A 448 -17.29 -5.83 29.18
C ARG A 448 -17.39 -6.59 27.86
N CYS A 449 -16.64 -6.22 26.83
CA CYS A 449 -16.68 -6.92 25.54
C CYS A 449 -16.36 -8.42 25.67
N ILE A 450 -15.40 -8.78 26.54
CA ILE A 450 -15.09 -10.18 26.87
C ILE A 450 -16.30 -10.88 27.52
N ARG A 451 -16.89 -10.28 28.56
CA ARG A 451 -18.08 -10.85 29.22
C ARG A 451 -19.28 -10.95 28.29
N ASP A 452 -19.42 -10.01 27.35
CA ASP A 452 -20.45 -9.96 26.32
C ASP A 452 -20.16 -10.86 25.10
N GLY A 453 -19.01 -11.55 25.05
CA GLY A 453 -18.77 -12.68 24.15
C GLY A 453 -17.60 -12.54 23.17
N TYR A 454 -16.69 -11.57 23.34
CA TYR A 454 -15.45 -11.56 22.55
C TYR A 454 -14.59 -12.78 22.89
N SER A 455 -14.01 -13.42 21.87
CA SER A 455 -13.00 -14.48 21.98
C SER A 455 -11.57 -13.96 21.75
N GLU A 456 -11.44 -12.72 21.27
CA GLU A 456 -10.18 -12.02 21.06
C GLU A 456 -10.38 -10.51 21.23
N ILE A 457 -9.39 -9.81 21.80
CA ILE A 457 -9.29 -8.34 21.71
C ILE A 457 -8.25 -8.00 20.64
N THR A 458 -8.58 -7.12 19.70
CA THR A 458 -7.69 -6.72 18.61
C THR A 458 -7.09 -5.33 18.83
N HIS A 459 -5.81 -5.19 18.49
CA HIS A 459 -4.89 -4.08 18.75
C HIS A 459 -4.61 -3.84 20.25
N ILE A 460 -3.33 -3.77 20.62
CA ILE A 460 -2.90 -3.59 22.01
C ILE A 460 -3.29 -2.24 22.60
N ASN A 461 -3.50 -1.21 21.78
CA ASN A 461 -4.10 0.03 22.26
C ASN A 461 -5.56 -0.15 22.68
N GLN A 462 -6.37 -0.97 22.01
CA GLN A 462 -7.77 -1.18 22.40
C GLN A 462 -7.87 -1.82 23.79
N LEU A 463 -6.99 -2.79 24.08
CA LEU A 463 -6.83 -3.36 25.42
C LEU A 463 -6.36 -2.29 26.42
N MET A 464 -5.23 -1.63 26.15
CA MET A 464 -4.61 -0.69 27.09
C MET A 464 -5.45 0.56 27.36
N LEU A 465 -6.23 1.05 26.38
CA LEU A 465 -7.10 2.22 26.56
C LEU A 465 -8.18 2.00 27.64
N GLY A 466 -8.60 0.75 27.88
CA GLY A 466 -9.48 0.38 29.00
C GLY A 466 -8.90 0.71 30.38
N TRP A 467 -7.59 0.95 30.48
CA TRP A 467 -6.90 1.36 31.71
C TRP A 467 -6.44 2.84 31.69
N LEU A 468 -6.58 3.55 30.56
CA LEU A 468 -6.00 4.89 30.33
C LEU A 468 -7.03 5.99 30.03
N LEU A 469 -8.23 5.61 29.61
CA LEU A 469 -9.32 6.53 29.29
C LEU A 469 -10.31 6.64 30.44
N LYS A 470 -11.00 7.78 30.49
CA LYS A 470 -12.18 7.98 31.30
C LYS A 470 -13.45 7.59 30.53
N PRO A 471 -14.57 7.24 31.20
CA PRO A 471 -15.81 6.82 30.54
C PRO A 471 -16.36 7.82 29.50
N GLU A 472 -16.09 9.11 29.67
CA GLU A 472 -16.53 10.18 28.75
C GLU A 472 -15.63 10.38 27.50
N GLU A 473 -14.53 9.66 27.36
CA GLU A 473 -13.53 9.88 26.30
C GLU A 473 -13.80 9.05 25.03
N ASP A 474 -14.06 9.73 23.91
CA ASP A 474 -14.51 9.12 22.65
C ASP A 474 -13.36 8.54 21.80
N THR A 475 -13.29 7.20 21.72
CA THR A 475 -12.29 6.45 20.95
C THR A 475 -12.45 6.56 19.42
N ARG A 476 -13.58 7.06 18.90
CA ARG A 476 -13.75 7.27 17.45
C ARG A 476 -12.87 8.41 16.92
N THR A 477 -12.50 9.33 17.80
CA THR A 477 -11.59 10.46 17.52
C THR A 477 -10.12 10.01 17.46
N PRO A 478 -9.15 10.85 17.01
CA PRO A 478 -7.72 10.55 17.11
C PRO A 478 -7.20 10.27 18.53
N LEU A 479 -8.02 10.49 19.57
CA LEU A 479 -7.68 10.20 20.96
C LEU A 479 -7.30 8.73 21.20
N ARG A 480 -7.89 7.76 20.48
CA ARG A 480 -7.52 6.32 20.59
C ARG A 480 -6.07 6.02 20.18
N LEU A 481 -5.36 7.00 19.61
CA LEU A 481 -3.95 6.89 19.23
C LEU A 481 -3.09 7.76 20.15
N THR A 482 -3.48 9.02 20.37
CA THR A 482 -2.68 9.98 21.16
C THR A 482 -2.75 9.75 22.67
N ALA A 483 -3.83 9.17 23.19
CA ALA A 483 -3.94 8.81 24.61
C ALA A 483 -2.91 7.75 25.04
N MET A 484 -2.30 7.01 24.10
CA MET A 484 -1.27 6.01 24.44
C MET A 484 -0.05 6.62 25.13
N ALA A 485 0.25 7.92 24.96
CA ALA A 485 1.31 8.60 25.73
C ALA A 485 1.09 8.50 27.26
N ARG A 486 -0.17 8.38 27.72
CA ARG A 486 -0.52 8.18 29.15
C ARG A 486 0.00 6.86 29.71
N ALA A 487 0.27 5.86 28.86
CA ALA A 487 0.77 4.57 29.30
C ALA A 487 2.19 4.66 29.91
N ALA A 488 2.90 5.78 29.73
CA ALA A 488 4.23 6.01 30.31
C ALA A 488 4.29 5.73 31.83
N ASP A 489 3.22 6.07 32.55
CA ASP A 489 3.13 5.95 34.01
C ASP A 489 2.21 4.78 34.47
N LEU A 490 1.76 3.93 33.53
CA LEU A 490 0.86 2.79 33.83
C LEU A 490 1.57 1.72 34.68
N ASP A 491 1.00 1.36 35.82
CA ASP A 491 1.42 0.19 36.59
C ASP A 491 0.67 -1.07 36.13
N LEU A 492 1.40 -2.02 35.55
CA LEU A 492 0.86 -3.29 35.06
C LEU A 492 0.50 -4.26 36.20
N ASN A 493 0.96 -4.00 37.43
CA ASN A 493 0.59 -4.77 38.62
C ASN A 493 -0.67 -4.23 39.31
N SER A 494 -1.21 -3.11 38.83
CA SER A 494 -2.41 -2.50 39.41
C SER A 494 -3.63 -3.42 39.27
N ALA A 495 -4.54 -3.36 40.25
CA ALA A 495 -5.71 -4.24 40.29
C ALA A 495 -6.58 -4.21 39.01
N PRO A 496 -6.80 -3.06 38.32
CA PRO A 496 -7.53 -3.05 37.05
C PRO A 496 -6.84 -3.85 35.94
N VAL A 497 -5.52 -3.70 35.79
CA VAL A 497 -4.76 -4.44 34.76
C VAL A 497 -4.81 -5.95 35.05
N GLN A 498 -4.54 -6.34 36.30
CA GLN A 498 -4.57 -7.74 36.70
C GLN A 498 -5.97 -8.37 36.60
N ALA A 499 -7.04 -7.59 36.83
CA ALA A 499 -8.41 -8.06 36.63
C ALA A 499 -8.71 -8.36 35.15
N THR A 500 -8.36 -7.47 34.22
CA THR A 500 -8.52 -7.72 32.78
C THR A 500 -7.68 -8.90 32.31
N VAL A 501 -6.42 -9.00 32.75
CA VAL A 501 -5.51 -10.09 32.35
C VAL A 501 -5.97 -11.45 32.87
N ASN A 502 -6.42 -11.53 34.14
CA ASN A 502 -6.98 -12.78 34.67
C ASN A 502 -8.28 -13.16 33.96
N LEU A 503 -9.15 -12.19 33.63
CA LEU A 503 -10.36 -12.44 32.83
C LEU A 503 -10.03 -13.00 31.43
N MET A 504 -8.95 -12.52 30.80
CA MET A 504 -8.47 -13.05 29.52
C MET A 504 -7.90 -14.47 29.66
N GLU A 505 -7.13 -14.75 30.72
CA GLU A 505 -6.58 -16.07 31.02
C GLU A 505 -7.69 -17.11 31.30
N GLU A 506 -8.63 -16.77 32.19
CA GLU A 506 -9.79 -17.60 32.54
C GLU A 506 -10.74 -17.84 31.36
N GLY A 507 -10.93 -16.84 30.50
CA GLY A 507 -11.77 -16.92 29.30
C GLY A 507 -11.09 -17.50 28.06
N HIS A 508 -9.78 -17.81 28.13
CA HIS A 508 -8.94 -18.18 26.98
C HIS A 508 -8.98 -17.17 25.81
N ILE A 509 -9.07 -15.88 26.15
CA ILE A 509 -9.20 -14.78 25.19
C ILE A 509 -7.86 -14.54 24.51
N ALA A 510 -7.83 -14.63 23.18
CA ALA A 510 -6.63 -14.34 22.40
C ALA A 510 -6.38 -12.82 22.29
N HIS A 511 -5.16 -12.44 21.89
CA HIS A 511 -4.82 -11.06 21.60
C HIS A 511 -4.04 -10.93 20.29
N ASP A 512 -4.61 -10.18 19.35
CA ASP A 512 -3.93 -9.71 18.14
C ASP A 512 -3.38 -8.29 18.42
N PRO A 513 -2.08 -8.11 18.70
CA PRO A 513 -1.62 -6.88 19.32
C PRO A 513 -1.32 -5.74 18.34
N THR A 514 -0.94 -6.07 17.10
CA THR A 514 -0.45 -5.11 16.09
C THR A 514 0.56 -4.10 16.67
N ALA A 515 1.59 -4.58 17.36
CA ALA A 515 2.55 -3.72 18.05
C ALA A 515 3.33 -2.82 17.08
N VAL A 516 3.56 -3.28 15.84
CA VAL A 516 4.29 -2.56 14.78
C VAL A 516 3.59 -1.28 14.31
N ILE A 517 2.25 -1.25 14.21
CA ILE A 517 1.53 -0.02 13.84
C ILE A 517 1.62 1.02 14.97
N LEU A 518 1.62 0.55 16.22
CA LEU A 518 1.82 1.41 17.39
C LEU A 518 3.26 1.92 17.51
N GLU A 519 4.26 1.09 17.21
CA GLU A 519 5.66 1.53 17.14
C GLU A 519 5.81 2.68 16.15
N ARG A 520 5.33 2.47 14.91
CA ARG A 520 5.34 3.48 13.84
C ARG A 520 4.68 4.77 14.29
N LEU A 521 3.49 4.69 14.85
CA LEU A 521 2.73 5.83 15.32
C LEU A 521 3.44 6.59 16.45
N MET A 522 3.97 5.88 17.45
CA MET A 522 4.52 6.47 18.67
C MET A 522 5.96 6.97 18.49
N LEU A 523 6.79 6.32 17.66
CA LEU A 523 8.24 6.57 17.60
C LEU A 523 8.75 7.25 16.31
N SER A 524 7.94 7.41 15.25
CA SER A 524 8.39 8.06 14.01
C SER A 524 8.57 9.57 14.18
N ARG A 525 9.69 10.13 13.70
CA ARG A 525 10.05 11.55 13.80
C ARG A 525 10.50 12.07 12.45
N ALA A 526 10.08 13.29 12.09
CA ALA A 526 10.46 13.96 10.86
C ALA A 526 12.00 13.98 10.68
N GLY A 527 12.47 13.52 9.52
CA GLY A 527 13.89 13.49 9.15
C GLY A 527 14.67 12.27 9.66
N ALA A 528 14.07 11.41 10.50
CA ALA A 528 14.68 10.20 11.03
C ALA A 528 14.05 8.94 10.43
N THR A 529 14.86 7.92 10.16
CA THR A 529 14.36 6.57 9.85
C THR A 529 13.69 5.98 11.12
N PRO A 530 12.41 5.56 11.08
CA PRO A 530 11.75 4.96 12.24
C PRO A 530 12.44 3.65 12.69
N PRO A 531 12.42 3.30 14.00
CA PRO A 531 13.10 2.10 14.50
C PRO A 531 12.70 0.80 13.82
N GLY A 532 11.42 0.64 13.47
CA GLY A 532 10.94 -0.55 12.75
C GLY A 532 11.34 -0.64 11.27
N ASP A 533 11.87 0.44 10.70
CA ASP A 533 12.15 0.54 9.26
C ASP A 533 13.65 0.44 8.93
N VAL A 534 14.53 0.50 9.93
CA VAL A 534 16.00 0.61 9.74
C VAL A 534 16.60 -0.51 8.88
N ASP A 535 16.04 -1.71 8.94
CA ASP A 535 16.57 -2.88 8.23
C ASP A 535 16.14 -2.94 6.74
N TYR A 536 15.15 -2.15 6.32
CA TYR A 536 14.55 -2.28 4.99
C TYR A 536 14.38 -0.97 4.20
N LEU A 537 14.37 0.19 4.85
CA LEU A 537 13.93 1.43 4.21
C LEU A 537 14.80 1.84 3.02
N ASP A 538 16.13 1.70 3.13
CA ASP A 538 17.08 2.13 2.09
C ASP A 538 16.99 1.29 0.79
N ASN A 539 16.28 0.16 0.84
CA ASN A 539 15.98 -0.69 -0.31
C ASN A 539 14.68 -0.27 -1.03
N MET A 540 13.83 0.53 -0.40
CA MET A 540 12.51 0.93 -0.91
C MET A 540 12.60 2.12 -1.90
N PRO A 541 11.60 2.31 -2.78
CA PRO A 541 11.44 3.49 -3.61
C PRO A 541 11.44 4.81 -2.83
N ILE A 542 11.95 5.90 -3.45
CA ILE A 542 12.26 7.15 -2.74
C ILE A 542 11.05 7.87 -2.14
N GLY A 543 9.87 7.77 -2.77
CA GLY A 543 8.62 8.32 -2.24
C GLY A 543 8.22 7.62 -0.95
N TYR A 544 8.29 6.28 -0.93
CA TYR A 544 8.09 5.50 0.28
C TYR A 544 9.12 5.84 1.37
N GLN A 545 10.41 5.95 1.03
CA GLN A 545 11.45 6.33 2.01
C GLN A 545 11.14 7.66 2.70
N ARG A 546 10.70 8.67 1.93
CA ARG A 546 10.41 10.01 2.46
C ARG A 546 9.08 10.04 3.20
N TYR A 547 8.09 9.27 2.76
CA TYR A 547 6.85 9.03 3.50
C TYR A 547 7.08 8.49 4.93
N ARG A 548 7.99 7.51 5.10
CA ARG A 548 8.29 6.94 6.42
C ARG A 548 9.03 7.90 7.36
N LYS A 549 9.81 8.85 6.84
CA LYS A 549 10.58 9.83 7.62
C LYS A 549 9.74 11.06 8.05
N ARG A 550 8.48 10.84 8.44
CA ARG A 550 7.52 11.86 8.91
C ARG A 550 7.15 11.66 10.38
N THR A 551 6.67 12.71 11.02
CA THR A 551 6.06 12.63 12.35
C THR A 551 4.57 12.28 12.22
N PHE A 552 4.13 11.17 12.81
CA PHE A 552 2.74 10.68 12.69
C PHE A 552 1.79 11.24 13.77
N VAL A 553 2.26 11.45 15.00
CA VAL A 553 1.49 12.07 16.10
C VAL A 553 1.91 13.53 16.34
N PRO A 554 0.98 14.45 16.66
CA PRO A 554 1.35 15.78 17.10
C PRO A 554 2.24 15.71 18.36
N LEU A 555 3.41 16.35 18.32
CA LEU A 555 4.33 16.47 19.46
C LEU A 555 4.26 17.89 20.00
N LYS A 556 3.72 18.07 21.20
CA LYS A 556 3.56 19.40 21.83
C LYS A 556 4.83 19.90 22.51
N SER A 557 5.70 18.99 22.94
CA SER A 557 6.97 19.30 23.62
C SER A 557 7.91 18.09 23.61
N PRO A 558 9.21 18.25 23.96
CA PRO A 558 10.11 17.12 24.16
C PRO A 558 9.67 16.16 25.29
N ALA A 559 8.88 16.63 26.27
CA ALA A 559 8.35 15.75 27.32
C ALA A 559 7.22 14.83 26.79
N ASP A 560 6.43 15.32 25.83
CA ASP A 560 5.38 14.59 25.12
C ASP A 560 5.99 13.45 24.27
N ASP A 561 7.08 13.77 23.56
CA ASP A 561 7.92 12.80 22.84
C ASP A 561 8.46 11.69 23.76
N GLN A 562 9.05 12.06 24.90
CA GLN A 562 9.52 11.10 25.90
C GLN A 562 8.41 10.26 26.54
N ALA A 563 7.18 10.79 26.65
CA ALA A 563 6.03 10.02 27.11
C ALA A 563 5.68 8.90 26.11
N TYR A 564 5.69 9.16 24.80
CA TYR A 564 5.51 8.11 23.78
C TYR A 564 6.62 7.04 23.85
N VAL A 565 7.89 7.41 24.05
CA VAL A 565 8.98 6.44 24.20
C VAL A 565 8.76 5.51 25.40
N LYS A 566 8.44 6.07 26.57
CA LYS A 566 8.13 5.28 27.79
C LYS A 566 6.88 4.42 27.61
N ALA A 567 5.84 4.97 26.99
CA ALA A 567 4.59 4.27 26.72
C ALA A 567 4.80 3.08 25.78
N PHE A 568 5.68 3.19 24.77
CA PHE A 568 5.99 2.05 23.90
C PHE A 568 6.76 0.94 24.63
N ALA A 569 7.69 1.29 25.55
CA ALA A 569 8.30 0.30 26.43
C ALA A 569 7.26 -0.43 27.32
N LYS A 570 6.16 0.26 27.69
CA LYS A 570 5.03 -0.34 28.41
C LYS A 570 4.17 -1.23 27.51
N VAL A 571 4.02 -0.93 26.22
CA VAL A 571 3.40 -1.84 25.23
C VAL A 571 4.16 -3.17 25.17
N LEU A 572 5.51 -3.13 25.08
CA LEU A 572 6.33 -4.35 25.10
C LEU A 572 6.21 -5.12 26.43
N ALA A 573 6.18 -4.43 27.57
CA ALA A 573 5.96 -5.07 28.86
C ALA A 573 4.56 -5.71 28.96
N THR A 574 3.52 -5.12 28.37
CA THR A 574 2.19 -5.71 28.28
C THR A 574 2.19 -6.98 27.42
N LEU A 575 2.86 -6.99 26.24
CA LEU A 575 3.01 -8.21 25.43
C LEU A 575 3.60 -9.36 26.24
N LYS A 576 4.67 -9.08 27.00
CA LYS A 576 5.33 -10.08 27.84
C LYS A 576 4.43 -10.58 28.97
N LEU A 577 3.70 -9.69 29.63
CA LEU A 577 2.72 -10.03 30.67
C LEU A 577 1.63 -10.98 30.14
N LEU A 578 1.05 -10.68 28.98
CA LEU A 578 0.02 -11.51 28.36
C LEU A 578 0.58 -12.90 28.01
N HIS A 579 1.73 -12.95 27.33
CA HIS A 579 2.41 -14.20 27.01
C HIS A 579 2.72 -15.04 28.25
N ASP A 580 3.25 -14.43 29.32
CA ASP A 580 3.61 -15.14 30.55
C ASP A 580 2.39 -15.65 31.34
N LYS A 581 1.20 -15.10 31.07
CA LYS A 581 -0.09 -15.60 31.55
C LYS A 581 -0.75 -16.61 30.60
N GLY A 582 -0.04 -17.10 29.59
CA GLY A 582 -0.55 -18.09 28.63
C GLY A 582 -1.61 -17.56 27.67
N ILE A 583 -1.81 -16.24 27.59
CA ILE A 583 -2.73 -15.62 26.63
C ILE A 583 -2.12 -15.76 25.23
N ARG A 584 -2.88 -16.38 24.32
CA ARG A 584 -2.44 -16.62 22.93
C ARG A 584 -2.27 -15.29 22.21
N LEU A 585 -1.03 -14.95 21.87
CA LEU A 585 -0.72 -13.82 20.99
C LEU A 585 -0.84 -14.25 19.52
N LEU A 586 -1.39 -13.36 18.69
CA LEU A 586 -1.57 -13.56 17.25
C LEU A 586 -0.78 -12.47 16.50
N PRO A 587 0.36 -12.78 15.87
CA PRO A 587 1.15 -11.79 15.13
C PRO A 587 0.38 -11.23 13.93
N GLY A 588 -0.12 -10.01 14.06
CA GLY A 588 -0.80 -9.25 13.02
C GLY A 588 -0.20 -7.86 12.84
N THR A 589 -0.34 -7.22 11.68
CA THR A 589 0.35 -5.95 11.41
C THR A 589 -0.52 -4.69 11.30
N ASP A 590 -1.79 -4.81 10.90
CA ASP A 590 -2.65 -3.67 10.47
C ASP A 590 -1.94 -2.81 9.39
N ASP A 591 -1.31 -3.49 8.44
CA ASP A 591 -0.57 -2.88 7.33
C ASP A 591 -0.83 -3.62 6.02
N VAL A 592 -0.35 -3.06 4.90
CA VAL A 592 -0.55 -3.61 3.55
C VAL A 592 0.76 -4.05 2.88
N THR A 593 1.90 -3.85 3.55
CA THR A 593 3.24 -4.06 2.96
C THR A 593 3.87 -5.41 3.28
N GLY A 594 3.32 -6.24 4.18
CA GLY A 594 3.84 -7.56 4.55
C GLY A 594 5.20 -7.59 5.25
N PHE A 595 6.13 -6.70 4.91
CA PHE A 595 7.46 -6.55 5.53
C PHE A 595 7.38 -6.20 7.03
N THR A 596 6.27 -5.61 7.45
CA THR A 596 5.94 -5.31 8.85
C THR A 596 5.76 -6.57 9.71
N VAL A 597 5.44 -7.74 9.14
CA VAL A 597 5.31 -9.00 9.90
C VAL A 597 6.63 -9.35 10.58
N HIS A 598 7.74 -9.17 9.88
CA HIS A 598 9.08 -9.40 10.44
C HIS A 598 9.39 -8.47 11.61
N ARG A 599 8.82 -7.25 11.61
CA ARG A 599 8.98 -6.31 12.73
C ARG A 599 8.05 -6.67 13.89
N GLU A 600 6.82 -7.10 13.65
CA GLU A 600 5.93 -7.62 14.71
C GLU A 600 6.59 -8.79 15.46
N MET A 601 7.16 -9.75 14.71
CA MET A 601 7.95 -10.86 15.26
C MET A 601 9.16 -10.37 16.09
N GLU A 602 9.89 -9.38 15.58
CA GLU A 602 11.03 -8.81 16.31
C GLU A 602 10.59 -8.08 17.60
N LEU A 603 9.47 -7.35 17.58
CA LEU A 603 8.91 -6.69 18.76
C LEU A 603 8.53 -7.70 19.86
N TYR A 604 8.09 -8.90 19.50
CA TYR A 604 7.83 -9.97 20.49
C TYR A 604 9.14 -10.46 21.13
N THR A 605 10.23 -10.55 20.36
CA THR A 605 11.55 -10.86 20.94
C THR A 605 12.10 -9.72 21.79
N LEU A 606 11.83 -8.46 21.43
CA LEU A 606 12.18 -7.28 22.24
C LEU A 606 11.35 -7.17 23.52
N ALA A 607 10.13 -7.72 23.54
CA ALA A 607 9.35 -7.94 24.76
C ALA A 607 9.91 -9.09 25.63
N GLY A 608 10.79 -9.94 25.10
CA GLY A 608 11.45 -11.03 25.81
C GLY A 608 10.86 -12.43 25.55
N ILE A 609 10.08 -12.61 24.48
CA ILE A 609 9.65 -13.93 24.00
C ILE A 609 10.80 -14.56 23.19
N SER A 610 11.03 -15.88 23.30
CA SER A 610 12.15 -16.51 22.59
C SER A 610 11.91 -16.52 21.06
N PRO A 611 12.94 -16.41 20.20
CA PRO A 611 12.74 -16.45 18.75
C PRO A 611 12.06 -17.74 18.26
N ALA A 612 12.34 -18.88 18.90
CA ALA A 612 11.67 -20.14 18.61
C ALA A 612 10.16 -20.13 18.92
N GLU A 613 9.73 -19.53 20.05
CA GLU A 613 8.30 -19.37 20.33
C GLU A 613 7.67 -18.34 19.41
N VAL A 614 8.35 -17.25 19.06
CA VAL A 614 7.85 -16.30 18.05
C VAL A 614 7.64 -16.98 16.70
N LEU A 615 8.54 -17.85 16.25
CA LEU A 615 8.34 -18.64 15.04
C LEU A 615 7.11 -19.55 15.14
N ARG A 616 6.87 -20.19 16.30
CA ARG A 616 5.65 -20.98 16.55
C ARG A 616 4.39 -20.10 16.50
N LEU A 617 4.41 -18.93 17.14
CA LEU A 617 3.32 -17.94 17.13
C LEU A 617 3.02 -17.40 15.73
N SER A 618 3.99 -17.36 14.82
CA SER A 618 3.83 -16.93 13.42
C SER A 618 3.58 -18.06 12.40
N THR A 619 3.52 -19.33 12.83
CA THR A 619 3.34 -20.48 11.92
C THR A 619 2.24 -21.45 12.37
N LEU A 620 2.38 -22.06 13.55
CA LEU A 620 1.46 -23.10 14.03
C LEU A 620 0.31 -22.55 14.87
N SER A 621 0.58 -21.58 15.76
CA SER A 621 -0.47 -20.99 16.61
C SER A 621 -1.62 -20.30 15.85
N PRO A 622 -1.40 -19.71 14.65
CA PRO A 622 -2.46 -19.21 13.77
C PRO A 622 -3.40 -20.31 13.27
N GLU A 623 -2.86 -21.42 12.77
CA GLU A 623 -3.63 -22.60 12.33
C GLU A 623 -4.47 -23.17 13.48
N GLU A 624 -3.85 -23.32 14.67
CA GLU A 624 -4.53 -23.73 15.91
C GLU A 624 -5.63 -22.76 16.38
N TYR A 625 -5.64 -21.52 15.89
CA TYR A 625 -6.63 -20.50 16.22
C TYR A 625 -7.77 -20.45 15.22
N MET A 626 -7.47 -20.54 13.92
CA MET A 626 -8.46 -20.57 12.85
C MET A 626 -9.15 -21.93 12.70
N GLY A 627 -8.66 -22.97 13.37
CA GLY A 627 -9.19 -24.33 13.29
C GLY A 627 -8.73 -25.09 12.03
N HIS A 628 -7.64 -24.63 11.43
CA HIS A 628 -7.00 -25.23 10.28
C HIS A 628 -6.03 -26.35 10.70
N GLY A 629 -5.40 -27.02 9.74
CA GLY A 629 -4.49 -28.13 10.05
C GLY A 629 -3.66 -28.70 8.90
N ASP A 630 -3.77 -28.17 7.68
CA ASP A 630 -2.97 -28.62 6.53
C ASP A 630 -1.67 -27.79 6.34
N LEU A 631 -1.47 -26.73 7.15
CA LEU A 631 -0.31 -25.85 7.13
C LEU A 631 0.39 -25.82 8.51
N GLY A 632 1.17 -24.76 8.78
CA GLY A 632 1.82 -24.50 10.07
C GLY A 632 2.93 -25.48 10.47
N THR A 633 3.24 -26.49 9.66
CA THR A 633 4.26 -27.53 9.93
C THR A 633 4.89 -28.07 8.63
N VAL A 634 6.17 -28.46 8.68
CA VAL A 634 6.87 -29.10 7.55
C VAL A 634 6.81 -30.62 7.70
N GLU A 635 5.63 -31.20 7.45
CA GLU A 635 5.34 -32.62 7.64
C GLU A 635 4.85 -33.28 6.34
N ARG A 636 5.09 -34.59 6.16
CA ARG A 636 4.58 -35.35 5.01
C ARG A 636 3.05 -35.31 4.99
N GLY A 637 2.48 -34.98 3.82
CA GLY A 637 1.04 -34.88 3.57
C GLY A 637 0.50 -33.45 3.66
N LYS A 638 1.19 -32.54 4.36
CA LYS A 638 0.83 -31.12 4.46
C LYS A 638 0.95 -30.40 3.12
N LEU A 639 0.28 -29.26 3.01
CA LEU A 639 0.46 -28.32 1.91
C LEU A 639 1.88 -27.76 1.92
N ALA A 640 2.43 -27.55 0.73
CA ALA A 640 3.78 -27.05 0.52
C ALA A 640 3.78 -25.51 0.49
N ASP A 641 3.42 -24.92 1.63
CA ASP A 641 3.52 -23.49 1.89
C ASP A 641 4.71 -23.28 2.83
N LEU A 642 5.86 -22.86 2.25
CA LEU A 642 7.19 -23.03 2.84
C LEU A 642 8.07 -21.78 2.61
N VAL A 643 9.00 -21.51 3.52
CA VAL A 643 9.96 -20.40 3.40
C VAL A 643 11.38 -20.88 3.66
N LEU A 644 12.30 -20.60 2.73
CA LEU A 644 13.73 -20.84 2.91
C LEU A 644 14.45 -19.55 3.34
N ILE A 645 15.06 -19.59 4.53
CA ILE A 645 15.87 -18.53 5.13
C ILE A 645 17.35 -18.91 5.08
N ALA A 646 18.25 -17.95 4.81
CA ALA A 646 19.71 -18.20 4.74
C ALA A 646 20.36 -18.61 6.07
N GLY A 647 19.80 -18.17 7.21
CA GLY A 647 20.36 -18.35 8.54
C GLY A 647 19.45 -19.12 9.49
N ASP A 648 19.74 -19.01 10.79
CA ASP A 648 19.00 -19.66 11.88
C ASP A 648 18.11 -18.63 12.62
N PRO A 649 16.79 -18.60 12.30
CA PRO A 649 15.85 -17.67 12.93
C PRO A 649 15.50 -18.06 14.38
N THR A 650 15.89 -19.25 14.86
CA THR A 650 15.70 -19.64 16.27
C THR A 650 16.70 -18.94 17.20
N ARG A 651 17.78 -18.38 16.63
CA ARG A 651 18.84 -17.65 17.34
C ARG A 651 18.76 -16.13 17.16
N ASP A 652 18.43 -15.67 15.96
CA ASP A 652 18.17 -14.25 15.66
C ASP A 652 16.96 -14.16 14.73
N ILE A 653 15.82 -13.72 15.30
CA ILE A 653 14.56 -13.63 14.58
C ILE A 653 14.66 -12.78 13.32
N ARG A 654 15.58 -11.80 13.27
CA ARG A 654 15.77 -10.91 12.11
C ARG A 654 16.23 -11.65 10.85
N ALA A 655 16.68 -12.90 10.98
CA ALA A 655 16.96 -13.75 9.82
C ALA A 655 15.74 -13.91 8.89
N VAL A 656 14.50 -13.86 9.43
CA VAL A 656 13.27 -13.96 8.61
C VAL A 656 13.11 -12.81 7.60
N LYS A 657 13.82 -11.69 7.79
CA LYS A 657 13.84 -10.53 6.86
C LYS A 657 14.53 -10.80 5.53
N LYS A 658 15.13 -11.99 5.36
CA LYS A 658 15.93 -12.38 4.19
C LYS A 658 15.49 -13.72 3.59
N PRO A 659 14.22 -13.85 3.17
CA PRO A 659 13.75 -15.06 2.49
C PRO A 659 14.38 -15.18 1.11
N ARG A 660 14.81 -16.40 0.76
CA ARG A 660 15.44 -16.74 -0.53
C ARG A 660 14.49 -17.42 -1.50
N LEU A 661 13.56 -18.19 -0.95
CA LEU A 661 12.50 -18.90 -1.67
C LEU A 661 11.27 -18.90 -0.78
N VAL A 662 10.10 -18.69 -1.40
CA VAL A 662 8.79 -18.82 -0.77
C VAL A 662 7.94 -19.69 -1.68
N MET A 663 7.36 -20.75 -1.14
CA MET A 663 6.43 -21.63 -1.84
C MET A 663 5.02 -21.40 -1.31
N LYS A 664 4.02 -21.32 -2.20
CA LYS A 664 2.59 -21.23 -1.85
C LYS A 664 1.79 -22.07 -2.84
N GLY A 665 1.08 -23.10 -2.36
CA GLY A 665 0.32 -24.04 -3.18
C GLY A 665 1.17 -24.67 -4.29
N GLY A 666 2.42 -25.04 -3.96
CA GLY A 666 3.37 -25.61 -4.91
C GLY A 666 3.96 -24.65 -5.96
N ALA A 667 3.52 -23.39 -6.03
CA ALA A 667 4.21 -22.37 -6.80
C ALA A 667 5.41 -21.85 -5.99
N ILE A 668 6.58 -21.82 -6.62
CA ILE A 668 7.80 -21.21 -6.07
C ILE A 668 7.88 -19.77 -6.52
N TYR A 669 8.19 -18.88 -5.59
CA TYR A 669 8.50 -17.48 -5.83
C TYR A 669 9.88 -17.18 -5.24
N TYR A 670 10.71 -16.44 -5.97
CA TYR A 670 11.97 -15.92 -5.46
C TYR A 670 11.76 -14.46 -5.05
N PRO A 671 11.85 -14.10 -3.75
CA PRO A 671 11.62 -12.73 -3.29
C PRO A 671 12.47 -11.70 -4.03
N SER A 672 13.70 -12.04 -4.43
CA SER A 672 14.57 -11.21 -5.28
C SER A 672 13.91 -10.72 -6.57
N GLU A 673 13.15 -11.57 -7.25
CA GLU A 673 12.44 -11.24 -8.49
C GLU A 673 11.20 -10.38 -8.19
N ILE A 674 10.48 -10.73 -7.12
CA ILE A 674 9.32 -9.93 -6.66
C ILE A 674 9.78 -8.50 -6.34
N TYR A 675 10.84 -8.33 -5.54
CA TYR A 675 11.40 -7.02 -5.18
C TYR A 675 11.76 -6.20 -6.42
N GLN A 676 12.46 -6.78 -7.39
CA GLN A 676 12.79 -6.11 -8.66
C GLN A 676 11.53 -5.67 -9.43
N SER A 677 10.50 -6.52 -9.50
CA SER A 677 9.22 -6.20 -10.16
C SER A 677 8.43 -5.06 -9.49
N LEU A 678 8.81 -4.70 -8.26
CA LEU A 678 8.22 -3.67 -7.40
C LEU A 678 9.15 -2.46 -7.20
N SER A 679 10.27 -2.38 -7.93
CA SER A 679 11.31 -1.33 -7.78
C SER A 679 12.00 -1.30 -6.40
N ILE A 680 12.00 -2.43 -5.70
CA ILE A 680 12.68 -2.65 -4.41
C ILE A 680 14.03 -3.33 -4.68
N LYS A 681 15.08 -2.93 -3.96
CA LYS A 681 16.37 -3.64 -4.00
C LYS A 681 16.26 -4.97 -3.23
N PRO A 682 16.66 -6.12 -3.80
CA PRO A 682 16.63 -7.40 -3.10
C PRO A 682 17.40 -7.43 -1.77
N PHE A 683 16.91 -8.23 -0.81
CA PHE A 683 17.55 -8.44 0.50
C PHE A 683 18.40 -9.71 0.59
N ALA A 684 18.15 -10.66 -0.31
CA ALA A 684 18.87 -11.92 -0.44
C ALA A 684 18.75 -12.44 -1.88
N ASP A 685 19.69 -13.28 -2.30
CA ASP A 685 19.66 -13.99 -3.57
C ASP A 685 18.84 -15.28 -3.48
N ALA A 686 18.24 -15.69 -4.58
CA ALA A 686 17.60 -16.99 -4.73
C ALA A 686 18.55 -18.16 -4.37
N PRO A 687 18.04 -19.34 -3.95
CA PRO A 687 18.85 -20.55 -3.85
C PRO A 687 19.33 -21.00 -5.25
N PRO A 688 20.44 -21.74 -5.35
CA PRO A 688 20.79 -22.45 -6.59
C PRO A 688 19.70 -23.45 -6.97
N VAL A 689 19.29 -23.44 -8.24
CA VAL A 689 18.27 -24.33 -8.79
C VAL A 689 18.83 -25.07 -10.00
N THR A 690 18.66 -26.39 -10.01
CA THR A 690 18.98 -27.27 -11.14
C THR A 690 17.71 -27.96 -11.60
N ALA A 691 17.21 -27.61 -12.78
CA ALA A 691 16.12 -28.35 -13.42
C ALA A 691 16.66 -29.59 -14.16
N PRO A 692 15.85 -30.67 -14.29
CA PRO A 692 16.11 -31.76 -15.22
C PRO A 692 16.43 -31.24 -16.62
N LYS A 693 17.29 -31.96 -17.34
CA LYS A 693 17.33 -31.81 -18.79
C LYS A 693 15.98 -32.27 -19.32
N ALA A 694 15.27 -31.40 -20.03
CA ALA A 694 14.06 -31.81 -20.74
C ALA A 694 14.42 -32.95 -21.70
N ASP A 695 13.72 -34.08 -21.60
CA ASP A 695 13.83 -35.15 -22.58
C ASP A 695 13.50 -34.58 -23.96
N ALA A 696 14.41 -34.76 -24.90
CA ALA A 696 14.22 -34.40 -26.30
C ALA A 696 13.30 -35.41 -27.00
N GLY A 697 12.07 -35.54 -26.50
CA GLY A 697 10.97 -36.18 -27.21
C GLY A 697 10.58 -35.37 -28.44
N PRO A 698 10.01 -36.00 -29.50
CA PRO A 698 9.60 -35.30 -30.71
C PRO A 698 8.54 -34.24 -30.35
N GLY A 699 8.83 -32.98 -30.72
CA GLY A 699 8.25 -31.84 -30.04
C GLY A 699 6.83 -31.46 -30.45
N ASP A 700 6.08 -30.94 -29.48
CA ASP A 700 4.98 -30.02 -29.71
C ASP A 700 5.47 -28.57 -29.55
N SER A 701 5.49 -27.83 -30.66
CA SER A 701 6.01 -26.47 -30.72
C SER A 701 5.00 -25.42 -30.25
N LEU A 702 5.13 -24.92 -29.01
CA LEU A 702 4.41 -23.73 -28.55
C LEU A 702 5.33 -22.72 -27.84
N GLY A 703 6.05 -21.94 -28.65
CA GLY A 703 6.30 -20.51 -28.44
C GLY A 703 6.99 -20.06 -27.14
N ALA A 704 8.32 -19.98 -27.15
CA ALA A 704 9.06 -19.11 -26.24
C ALA A 704 9.03 -17.65 -26.76
N PRO A 705 8.61 -16.65 -25.97
CA PRO A 705 8.71 -15.25 -26.34
C PRO A 705 10.09 -14.68 -25.98
N GLY A 706 11.02 -14.70 -26.93
CA GLY A 706 12.25 -13.90 -26.85
C GLY A 706 11.97 -12.44 -27.22
N LEU A 707 12.32 -11.48 -26.35
CA LEU A 707 12.21 -10.04 -26.62
C LEU A 707 13.44 -9.26 -26.11
N PHE A 708 14.52 -9.31 -26.89
CA PHE A 708 15.63 -8.34 -26.84
C PHE A 708 16.18 -8.10 -28.25
N GLY A 709 16.11 -6.85 -28.73
CA GLY A 709 16.62 -6.39 -30.04
C GLY A 709 15.77 -6.84 -31.25
N GLY A 710 15.47 -6.03 -32.27
CA GLY A 710 15.86 -4.64 -32.56
C GLY A 710 16.87 -4.55 -33.70
N GLY A 711 16.42 -4.18 -34.92
CA GLY A 711 17.29 -3.88 -36.05
C GLY A 711 16.68 -4.13 -37.44
N HIS A 712 16.40 -3.03 -38.14
CA HIS A 712 16.25 -2.79 -39.59
C HIS A 712 15.85 -3.87 -40.61
N ASP A 713 14.85 -3.47 -41.41
CA ASP A 713 14.79 -3.43 -42.88
C ASP A 713 16.05 -3.90 -43.65
N ASP A 714 15.89 -4.81 -44.62
CA ASP A 714 15.88 -4.45 -46.06
C ASP A 714 15.55 -5.65 -46.98
N ASP A 715 15.11 -5.30 -48.20
CA ASP A 715 15.15 -6.03 -49.49
C ASP A 715 14.16 -7.20 -49.86
N MET A 716 13.28 -6.85 -50.82
CA MET A 716 12.91 -7.54 -52.09
C MET A 716 12.86 -9.07 -52.24
N GLY A 717 11.79 -9.56 -52.90
CA GLY A 717 11.87 -10.73 -53.80
C GLY A 717 10.59 -11.57 -53.97
N ASP A 718 9.91 -11.39 -55.12
CA ASP A 718 8.81 -12.19 -55.73
C ASP A 718 7.52 -12.52 -54.93
#